data_AF-A0A938M1J0-F1
#
_entry.id   AF-A0A938M1J0-F1
#
_cell.length_a   1.000
_cell.length_b   1.000
_cell.length_c   1.000
_cell.angle_alpha   90.00
_cell.angle_beta   90.00
_cell.angle_gamma   90.00
#
_symmetry.space_group_name_H-M   'P 1'
#
loop_
_entity.id
_entity.type
_entity.pdbx_description
1 polymer ?
#
loop_
_entity_poly.entity_id
_entity_poly.type
_entity_poly.pdbx_seq_one_letter_code
_entity_poly.pdbx_strand_id
1 'polypeptide(L)'
;MRKCAWLCLLWAVASTSAAEPVPPPGAVVLRVRFGMKDQEPTDWSGTIAVTPGRVLDIRGWRWTPADFAEGNAWTVQTRRLPPMDSVQRKRVEEGKITMPIGDNGVVITLADTQPSSDIEIAAKPGTVAFKLSEIPYGQRLQRLEGNLEIERAPAVMPIAQTDADEDCPSAVVGKDGTLYVAHVAFMRGQDFLKGRERVATPEQPNVAPWPNAPAPRIIAKPEDFDYLAQKTGGEQVWLRPCKNGAWGDPIAVTDAGGEFYKTALAVDGTGRVWVFYSAHLNADANGDHGNWESLARSVAPNGQLSPVVNISNAPGPDFAPAAATDADGKVWVTWMAGRGASFDIFAAQQSGDRFSTPLPIAATNANEWDPAIAADKRGNLAIAWDSYQKGDYDVYLALRGVGGKFGEPMPAAATLNFEVRPSLAYDGEGQLWVAWEQGDENWGKDFGPLKKQGIAIFQGRSLGVKVLRNRTEWLAPPEVMLAMPNLPRVGGRAGQGGKAAKSPPGKAQLQQAAPSFPRLATDAQGTVWLAFRGRPQGQWRVNAGPVFFEYVTRIEADQWMPSLWVPRSHNILDNRPALASLPGGIMGLIYSADGRGELHPFGPGSAGKAAKAHRAGVPDPNNHIFLAHIAAPDRLGPAKLEPIQADAPATPPPTVEIERQAVQAMRDYRVKLGGETLRLWRGEFHRHTEFSPDGGGDGAFMDMWRYGLDAAAMDWIGNGDHNNGNGREYSWWVIQKGVTLFTLAGRFVPMYTYERSVNYPEGHRNVVFARRGIRTLPNLPLSNPDLENPPPAPDTEFLYKYLRHFNGVCAEHTSATDMGTDWRNNDPVVEPFVEIYQGERNNYERPDSPRSAVTDAQIKNSTPEKVSFGGWRPKGFVNLALKKGYRLAFQSSSDHISTHMSYCNVWVTEPTRQAVLDGMKKRRVYAATDNIIADVRCAVDGKERFMGEEFTTKSLPTLNIKLIGALPLARVTIVKDDEVVHTVEPNKKEVAFTWADAKPTPGKTSYYYVRGEQVSDLEGATGEIVWVSPMWIRYAP
;
A
#
# COMPACT_ATOMS: atom_id res chain seq x y z
N MET A 1 50.56 31.10 26.60
CA MET A 1 51.25 31.76 25.47
C MET A 1 51.26 30.83 24.27
N ARG A 2 50.60 31.26 23.19
CA ARG A 2 50.81 30.96 21.75
C ARG A 2 50.82 29.50 21.22
N LYS A 3 49.79 29.25 20.40
CA LYS A 3 49.76 28.62 19.06
C LYS A 3 49.94 27.09 18.96
N CYS A 4 48.85 26.39 18.59
CA CYS A 4 48.69 25.79 17.25
C CYS A 4 47.23 25.39 17.02
N ALA A 5 46.55 26.22 16.21
CA ALA A 5 45.34 25.88 15.48
C ALA A 5 45.76 25.42 14.06
N TRP A 6 44.85 24.72 13.37
CA TRP A 6 44.88 24.25 11.96
C TRP A 6 45.29 22.78 11.75
N LEU A 7 44.31 21.88 11.59
CA LEU A 7 43.89 21.26 10.31
C LEU A 7 42.88 20.12 10.60
N CYS A 8 41.59 20.45 10.64
CA CYS A 8 40.50 19.50 10.40
C CYS A 8 39.66 20.06 9.25
N LEU A 9 40.16 19.87 8.04
CA LEU A 9 39.46 20.05 6.78
C LEU A 9 39.97 18.94 5.87
N LEU A 10 39.05 18.35 5.09
CA LEU A 10 39.21 17.26 4.11
C LEU A 10 38.82 15.87 4.66
N TRP A 11 37.81 15.11 4.20
CA TRP A 11 36.87 15.20 3.08
C TRP A 11 35.51 14.68 3.56
N ALA A 12 34.50 15.54 3.60
CA ALA A 12 33.11 15.12 3.48
C ALA A 12 32.70 15.62 2.09
N VAL A 13 32.79 14.75 1.07
CA VAL A 13 32.06 15.00 -0.18
C VAL A 13 30.60 14.68 0.17
N ALA A 14 29.97 15.61 0.88
CA ALA A 14 28.53 15.76 0.77
C ALA A 14 28.30 16.15 -0.68
N SER A 15 27.63 15.28 -1.44
CA SER A 15 26.96 15.72 -2.66
C SER A 15 25.89 16.71 -2.23
N THR A 16 26.27 17.96 -1.98
CA THR A 16 25.32 19.07 -2.02
C THR A 16 24.84 19.10 -3.45
N SER A 17 23.68 18.48 -3.74
CA SER A 17 22.94 18.84 -4.93
C SER A 17 22.80 20.36 -4.87
N ALA A 18 23.35 21.07 -5.85
CA ALA A 18 23.11 22.50 -5.96
C ALA A 18 21.59 22.70 -5.83
N ALA A 19 21.16 23.57 -4.91
CA ALA A 19 19.74 23.84 -4.72
C ALA A 19 19.15 24.20 -6.08
N GLU A 20 18.10 23.48 -6.47
CA GLU A 20 17.51 23.67 -7.80
C GLU A 20 16.99 25.11 -7.95
N PRO A 21 17.12 25.71 -9.14
CA PRO A 21 16.62 27.05 -9.37
C PRO A 21 15.10 27.09 -9.20
N VAL A 22 14.65 27.93 -8.27
CA VAL A 22 13.22 28.19 -8.06
C VAL A 22 12.66 28.91 -9.29
N PRO A 23 11.60 28.39 -9.95
CA PRO A 23 11.03 29.06 -11.11
C PRO A 23 10.51 30.46 -10.72
N PRO A 24 10.78 31.50 -11.52
CA PRO A 24 10.23 32.83 -11.28
C PRO A 24 8.69 32.82 -11.46
N PRO A 25 7.98 33.80 -10.86
CA PRO A 25 6.56 33.98 -11.13
C PRO A 25 6.26 34.06 -12.62
N GLY A 26 5.25 33.32 -13.09
CA GLY A 26 4.88 33.26 -14.51
C GLY A 26 5.72 32.31 -15.36
N ALA A 27 6.62 31.52 -14.76
CA ALA A 27 7.32 30.45 -15.47
C ALA A 27 6.34 29.46 -16.12
N VAL A 28 6.71 28.98 -17.31
CA VAL A 28 5.91 28.04 -18.11
C VAL A 28 6.64 26.71 -18.16
N VAL A 29 5.95 25.63 -17.81
CA VAL A 29 6.49 24.27 -17.91
C VAL A 29 5.85 23.55 -19.09
N LEU A 30 6.68 22.94 -19.93
CA LEU A 30 6.29 22.10 -21.05
C LEU A 30 6.71 20.66 -20.78
N ARG A 31 5.79 19.70 -20.94
CA ARG A 31 6.14 18.28 -21.08
C ARG A 31 6.18 17.95 -22.56
N VAL A 32 7.33 17.48 -23.03
CA VAL A 32 7.54 17.02 -24.41
C VAL A 32 7.86 15.54 -24.37
N ARG A 33 7.02 14.73 -25.03
CA ARG A 33 7.20 13.27 -25.13
C ARG A 33 7.52 12.88 -26.56
N PHE A 34 8.42 11.92 -26.70
CA PHE A 34 9.00 11.47 -27.94
C PHE A 34 8.78 9.97 -28.15
N GLY A 35 8.60 9.59 -29.42
CA GLY A 35 8.62 8.21 -29.89
C GLY A 35 7.45 7.35 -29.43
N MET A 36 6.27 7.95 -29.23
CA MET A 36 5.05 7.23 -28.86
C MET A 36 4.66 6.10 -29.84
N LYS A 37 5.12 6.16 -31.09
CA LYS A 37 4.89 5.15 -32.14
C LYS A 37 6.18 4.55 -32.70
N ASP A 38 7.33 4.81 -32.07
CA ASP A 38 8.61 4.24 -32.50
C ASP A 38 8.54 2.71 -32.49
N GLN A 39 9.05 2.08 -33.55
CA GLN A 39 9.17 0.61 -33.64
C GLN A 39 10.58 0.13 -33.25
N GLU A 40 11.57 1.01 -33.42
CA GLU A 40 12.98 0.80 -33.10
C GLU A 40 13.51 1.96 -32.24
N PRO A 41 14.57 1.75 -31.43
CA PRO A 41 15.20 2.81 -30.66
C PRO A 41 15.59 3.98 -31.57
N THR A 42 15.03 5.16 -31.30
CA THR A 42 15.22 6.35 -32.13
C THR A 42 15.91 7.43 -31.30
N ASP A 43 16.88 8.10 -31.92
CA ASP A 43 17.58 9.22 -31.32
C ASP A 43 16.73 10.49 -31.48
N TRP A 44 16.33 11.06 -30.34
CA TRP A 44 15.48 12.24 -30.22
C TRP A 44 16.24 13.44 -29.64
N SER A 45 17.58 13.37 -29.64
CA SER A 45 18.43 14.48 -29.23
C SER A 45 18.10 15.74 -30.03
N GLY A 46 18.14 16.89 -29.37
CA GLY A 46 17.64 18.12 -29.96
C GLY A 46 17.90 19.36 -29.14
N THR A 47 17.34 20.47 -29.61
CA THR A 47 17.41 21.79 -28.96
C THR A 47 16.04 22.45 -28.91
N ILE A 48 15.91 23.44 -28.02
CA ILE A 48 14.75 24.33 -27.95
C ILE A 48 15.18 25.79 -28.07
N ALA A 49 14.41 26.58 -28.80
CA ALA A 49 14.49 28.04 -28.84
C ALA A 49 13.12 28.64 -28.47
N VAL A 50 13.12 29.79 -27.80
CA VAL A 50 11.91 30.54 -27.43
C VAL A 50 12.12 32.03 -27.65
N THR A 51 11.17 32.73 -28.30
CA THR A 51 11.27 34.18 -28.59
C THR A 51 9.90 34.89 -28.49
N PRO A 52 9.75 35.95 -27.67
CA PRO A 52 10.62 36.28 -26.54
C PRO A 52 10.52 35.21 -25.45
N GLY A 53 11.56 35.12 -24.62
CA GLY A 53 11.65 34.21 -23.49
C GLY A 53 13.03 33.57 -23.38
N ARG A 54 13.21 32.72 -22.37
CA ARG A 54 14.42 31.91 -22.20
C ARG A 54 14.14 30.58 -21.53
N VAL A 55 15.01 29.61 -21.78
CA VAL A 55 15.01 28.31 -21.08
C VAL A 55 15.70 28.49 -19.73
N LEU A 56 15.07 28.00 -18.67
CA LEU A 56 15.65 27.96 -17.33
C LEU A 56 16.25 26.60 -17.00
N ASP A 57 15.54 25.54 -17.39
CA ASP A 57 15.86 24.16 -16.99
C ASP A 57 15.25 23.16 -17.97
N ILE A 58 15.95 22.05 -18.18
CA ILE A 58 15.49 20.89 -18.95
C ILE A 58 15.75 19.64 -18.12
N ARG A 59 14.67 18.97 -17.73
CA ARG A 59 14.69 17.71 -16.98
C ARG A 59 14.21 16.54 -17.80
N GLY A 60 14.56 15.35 -17.34
CA GLY A 60 14.19 14.12 -18.01
C GLY A 60 12.81 13.60 -17.74
N TRP A 61 12.20 13.04 -18.76
CA TRP A 61 11.06 12.13 -18.66
C TRP A 61 11.53 10.73 -19.04
N ARG A 62 11.69 9.84 -18.04
CA ARG A 62 12.23 8.47 -18.21
C ARG A 62 13.69 8.40 -18.68
N TRP A 63 14.48 9.37 -18.27
CA TRP A 63 15.91 9.35 -18.57
C TRP A 63 16.62 8.16 -17.91
N THR A 64 17.62 7.67 -18.63
CA THR A 64 18.66 6.76 -18.17
C THR A 64 19.95 7.55 -17.96
N PRO A 65 21.03 6.98 -17.39
CA PRO A 65 22.32 7.68 -17.26
C PRO A 65 22.95 8.13 -18.59
N ALA A 66 22.46 7.64 -19.74
CA ALA A 66 22.90 8.06 -21.07
C ALA A 66 22.11 9.26 -21.62
N ASP A 67 21.01 9.63 -20.98
CA ASP A 67 20.21 10.81 -21.34
C ASP A 67 20.59 11.98 -20.42
N PHE A 68 20.75 13.16 -21.00
CA PHE A 68 21.11 14.37 -20.25
C PHE A 68 20.71 15.62 -21.01
N ALA A 69 20.69 16.77 -20.33
CA ALA A 69 20.55 18.07 -20.96
C ALA A 69 21.64 19.02 -20.48
N GLU A 70 22.00 19.96 -21.37
CA GLU A 70 22.93 21.04 -21.08
C GLU A 70 22.45 22.31 -21.80
N GLY A 71 22.22 23.38 -21.04
CA GLY A 71 21.65 24.62 -21.55
C GLY A 71 20.29 24.38 -22.24
N ASN A 72 20.22 24.68 -23.54
CA ASN A 72 19.00 24.57 -24.34
C ASN A 72 18.95 23.29 -25.19
N ALA A 73 19.87 22.34 -24.94
CA ALA A 73 20.01 21.11 -25.71
C ALA A 73 19.84 19.88 -24.82
N TRP A 74 19.42 18.77 -25.42
CA TRP A 74 19.34 17.47 -24.75
C TRP A 74 19.83 16.34 -25.66
N THR A 75 20.36 15.30 -25.01
CA THR A 75 20.63 14.00 -25.61
C THR A 75 19.63 13.01 -25.05
N VAL A 76 18.80 12.42 -25.91
CA VAL A 76 17.77 11.46 -25.48
C VAL A 76 17.47 10.43 -26.55
N GLN A 77 17.25 9.18 -26.14
CA GLN A 77 16.90 8.08 -27.05
C GLN A 77 15.68 7.30 -26.53
N THR A 78 14.75 6.93 -27.40
CA THR A 78 13.73 5.94 -27.04
C THR A 78 14.32 4.53 -26.99
N ARG A 79 13.79 3.67 -26.13
CA ARG A 79 14.38 2.35 -25.85
C ARG A 79 13.30 1.29 -25.69
N ARG A 80 13.65 0.03 -25.98
CA ARG A 80 12.76 -1.11 -25.73
C ARG A 80 12.49 -1.24 -24.24
N LEU A 81 11.22 -1.40 -23.88
CA LEU A 81 10.82 -1.65 -22.50
C LEU A 81 11.32 -3.03 -22.04
N PRO A 82 11.68 -3.17 -20.75
CA PRO A 82 12.03 -4.47 -20.21
C PRO A 82 10.79 -5.37 -20.08
N PRO A 83 10.93 -6.70 -20.21
CA PRO A 83 9.86 -7.64 -19.92
C PRO A 83 9.34 -7.50 -18.48
N MET A 84 8.03 -7.59 -18.30
CA MET A 84 7.35 -7.39 -17.02
C MET A 84 7.41 -8.58 -16.07
N ASP A 85 7.43 -9.79 -16.61
CA ASP A 85 7.35 -11.01 -15.83
C ASP A 85 8.27 -12.09 -16.42
N SER A 86 8.41 -13.21 -15.70
CA SER A 86 9.23 -14.36 -16.12
C SER A 86 8.75 -14.96 -17.44
N VAL A 87 7.44 -14.93 -17.71
CA VAL A 87 6.85 -15.47 -18.94
C VAL A 87 7.24 -14.61 -20.14
N GLN A 88 7.14 -13.29 -20.02
CA GLN A 88 7.58 -12.33 -21.03
C GLN A 88 9.09 -12.44 -21.26
N ARG A 89 9.90 -12.52 -20.20
CA ARG A 89 11.36 -12.73 -20.32
C ARG A 89 11.69 -13.94 -21.18
N LYS A 90 11.13 -15.11 -20.82
CA LYS A 90 11.34 -16.35 -21.57
C LYS A 90 10.92 -16.21 -23.04
N ARG A 91 9.78 -15.59 -23.31
CA ARG A 91 9.31 -15.38 -24.69
C ARG A 91 10.21 -14.42 -25.48
N VAL A 92 10.83 -13.42 -24.84
CA VAL A 92 11.81 -12.54 -25.48
C VAL A 92 13.10 -13.31 -25.78
N GLU A 93 13.61 -14.09 -24.82
CA GLU A 93 14.82 -14.92 -24.98
C GLU A 93 14.66 -15.99 -26.07
N GLU A 94 13.46 -16.56 -26.20
CA GLU A 94 13.09 -17.50 -27.28
C GLU A 94 12.81 -16.81 -28.62
N GLY A 95 12.89 -15.47 -28.71
CA GLY A 95 12.60 -14.70 -29.92
C GLY A 95 11.11 -14.72 -30.34
N LYS A 96 10.20 -15.11 -29.46
CA LYS A 96 8.75 -15.22 -29.74
C LYS A 96 8.01 -13.90 -29.63
N ILE A 97 8.54 -12.94 -28.89
CA ILE A 97 7.99 -11.58 -28.78
C ILE A 97 9.12 -10.56 -28.79
N THR A 98 8.82 -9.39 -29.31
CA THR A 98 9.65 -8.20 -29.19
C THR A 98 8.96 -7.22 -28.27
N MET A 99 9.66 -6.70 -27.25
CA MET A 99 9.09 -5.69 -26.37
C MET A 99 8.91 -4.36 -27.12
N PRO A 100 7.80 -3.63 -26.87
CA PRO A 100 7.56 -2.33 -27.48
C PRO A 100 8.60 -1.29 -27.04
N ILE A 101 8.76 -0.24 -27.84
CA ILE A 101 9.53 0.95 -27.47
C ILE A 101 8.73 1.75 -26.45
N GLY A 102 9.39 2.14 -25.35
CA GLY A 102 8.85 3.07 -24.39
C GLY A 102 9.13 4.50 -24.84
N ASP A 103 8.15 5.38 -24.65
CA ASP A 103 8.37 6.81 -24.84
C ASP A 103 9.42 7.35 -23.87
N ASN A 104 10.14 8.36 -24.34
CA ASN A 104 11.13 9.14 -23.58
C ASN A 104 10.80 10.63 -23.80
N GLY A 105 11.44 11.55 -23.08
CA GLY A 105 11.03 12.95 -23.17
C GLY A 105 11.84 13.93 -22.36
N VAL A 106 11.40 15.18 -22.42
CA VAL A 106 11.94 16.29 -21.63
C VAL A 106 10.82 17.10 -20.99
N VAL A 107 11.12 17.67 -19.82
CA VAL A 107 10.29 18.63 -19.10
C VAL A 107 11.05 19.94 -19.07
N ILE A 108 10.54 20.94 -19.78
CA ILE A 108 11.25 22.20 -20.04
C ILE A 108 10.59 23.32 -19.24
N THR A 109 11.37 24.06 -18.47
CA THR A 109 10.92 25.25 -17.76
C THR A 109 11.39 26.50 -18.51
N LEU A 110 10.46 27.37 -18.87
CA LEU A 110 10.68 28.62 -19.58
C LEU A 110 10.35 29.81 -18.68
N ALA A 111 11.04 30.92 -18.87
CA ALA A 111 10.75 32.21 -18.23
C ALA A 111 10.67 33.34 -19.26
N ASP A 112 10.13 34.47 -18.81
CA ASP A 112 10.02 35.70 -19.61
C ASP A 112 9.22 35.50 -20.92
N THR A 113 8.29 34.53 -20.90
CA THR A 113 7.43 34.19 -22.03
C THR A 113 6.12 34.96 -22.00
N GLN A 114 5.49 35.08 -23.18
CA GLN A 114 4.15 35.64 -23.36
C GLN A 114 3.31 34.68 -24.21
N PRO A 115 1.96 34.81 -24.22
CA PRO A 115 1.11 33.92 -25.03
C PRO A 115 1.52 33.84 -26.51
N SER A 116 2.04 34.94 -27.08
CA SER A 116 2.51 35.00 -28.46
C SER A 116 3.94 34.52 -28.69
N SER A 117 4.67 34.10 -27.64
CA SER A 117 6.04 33.57 -27.75
C SER A 117 6.09 32.40 -28.72
N ASP A 118 7.01 32.50 -29.68
CA ASP A 118 7.33 31.45 -30.64
C ASP A 118 8.29 30.46 -30.00
N ILE A 119 7.95 29.18 -30.04
CA ILE A 119 8.76 28.07 -29.53
C ILE A 119 9.12 27.17 -30.70
N GLU A 120 10.40 26.86 -30.83
CA GLU A 120 10.93 25.91 -31.81
C GLU A 120 11.64 24.77 -31.08
N ILE A 121 11.24 23.54 -31.38
CA ILE A 121 11.89 22.31 -30.94
C ILE A 121 12.50 21.63 -32.16
N ALA A 122 13.83 21.59 -32.22
CA ALA A 122 14.58 20.92 -33.27
C ALA A 122 15.11 19.58 -32.74
N ALA A 123 14.41 18.48 -33.02
CA ALA A 123 14.87 17.13 -32.70
C ALA A 123 15.42 16.44 -33.96
N LYS A 124 16.30 15.45 -33.81
CA LYS A 124 16.86 14.72 -34.96
C LYS A 124 15.82 14.18 -35.96
N PRO A 125 14.64 13.65 -35.53
CA PRO A 125 13.61 13.20 -36.48
C PRO A 125 12.85 14.34 -37.18
N GLY A 126 12.91 15.57 -36.67
CA GLY A 126 12.27 16.74 -37.29
C GLY A 126 12.14 17.95 -36.38
N THR A 127 11.90 19.11 -36.99
CA THR A 127 11.68 20.39 -36.30
C THR A 127 10.20 20.72 -36.22
N VAL A 128 9.79 21.26 -35.07
CA VAL A 128 8.42 21.69 -34.78
C VAL A 128 8.45 23.11 -34.24
N ALA A 129 7.64 24.00 -34.83
CA ALA A 129 7.39 25.34 -34.29
C ALA A 129 5.92 25.53 -33.93
N PHE A 130 5.65 26.29 -32.88
CA PHE A 130 4.30 26.64 -32.41
C PHE A 130 4.35 27.88 -31.51
N LYS A 131 3.20 28.54 -31.34
CA LYS A 131 3.02 29.60 -30.35
C LYS A 131 2.59 29.03 -29.02
N LEU A 132 3.06 29.61 -27.92
CA LEU A 132 2.67 29.17 -26.58
C LEU A 132 1.13 29.17 -26.38
N SER A 133 0.41 30.10 -27.01
CA SER A 133 -1.06 30.17 -27.00
C SER A 133 -1.76 28.98 -27.67
N GLU A 134 -1.07 28.17 -28.48
CA GLU A 134 -1.65 26.97 -29.11
C GLU A 134 -1.81 25.79 -28.14
N ILE A 135 -1.16 25.86 -26.97
CA ILE A 135 -1.18 24.81 -25.96
C ILE A 135 -1.62 25.35 -24.58
N PRO A 136 -2.84 25.89 -24.43
CA PRO A 136 -3.38 26.20 -23.11
C PRO A 136 -3.41 24.94 -22.21
N TYR A 137 -3.61 25.14 -20.90
CA TYR A 137 -3.72 24.02 -19.97
C TYR A 137 -4.80 23.03 -20.41
N GLY A 138 -4.43 21.76 -20.48
CA GLY A 138 -5.33 20.67 -20.85
C GLY A 138 -5.36 20.34 -22.35
N GLN A 139 -4.77 21.19 -23.19
CA GLN A 139 -4.61 20.95 -24.62
C GLN A 139 -3.24 20.31 -24.91
N ARG A 140 -3.25 19.33 -25.82
CA ARG A 140 -2.05 18.64 -26.29
C ARG A 140 -1.80 18.96 -27.76
N LEU A 141 -0.55 19.19 -28.10
CA LEU A 141 -0.10 19.38 -29.48
C LEU A 141 0.60 18.11 -29.95
N GLN A 142 -0.01 17.42 -30.91
CA GLN A 142 0.63 16.30 -31.58
C GLN A 142 1.29 16.77 -32.88
N ARG A 143 2.53 16.33 -33.08
CA ARG A 143 3.39 16.67 -34.22
C ARG A 143 4.18 15.44 -34.65
N LEU A 144 4.83 15.52 -35.81
CA LEU A 144 5.59 14.40 -36.39
C LEU A 144 4.76 13.11 -36.42
N GLU A 145 3.55 13.21 -37.00
CA GLU A 145 2.60 12.09 -37.11
C GLU A 145 2.18 11.46 -35.76
N GLY A 146 2.28 12.24 -34.67
CA GLY A 146 1.95 11.80 -33.31
C GLY A 146 3.11 11.11 -32.59
N ASN A 147 4.32 11.12 -33.14
CA ASN A 147 5.53 10.69 -32.43
C ASN A 147 6.08 11.76 -31.49
N LEU A 148 5.62 13.00 -31.59
CA LEU A 148 5.95 14.08 -30.66
C LEU A 148 4.65 14.66 -30.08
N GLU A 149 4.56 14.68 -28.75
CA GLU A 149 3.43 15.26 -27.99
C GLU A 149 3.94 16.36 -27.05
N ILE A 150 3.33 17.55 -27.11
CA ILE A 150 3.66 18.71 -26.27
C ILE A 150 2.43 19.11 -25.47
N GLU A 151 2.59 19.37 -24.18
CA GLU A 151 1.55 19.98 -23.35
C GLU A 151 2.14 20.89 -22.27
N ARG A 152 1.33 21.81 -21.75
CA ARG A 152 1.69 22.62 -20.58
C ARG A 152 1.43 21.84 -19.28
N ALA A 153 2.35 21.98 -18.34
CA ALA A 153 2.22 21.48 -16.98
C ALA A 153 2.34 22.63 -15.94
N PRO A 154 1.86 22.44 -14.70
CA PRO A 154 2.07 23.41 -13.62
C PRO A 154 3.56 23.67 -13.34
N ALA A 155 3.89 24.91 -12.99
CA ALA A 155 5.21 25.24 -12.45
C ALA A 155 5.31 24.74 -11.01
N VAL A 156 6.45 24.15 -10.65
CA VAL A 156 6.68 23.47 -9.37
C VAL A 156 7.88 24.08 -8.65
N MET A 157 7.77 24.27 -7.34
CA MET A 157 8.88 24.72 -6.50
C MET A 157 9.03 23.81 -5.25
N PRO A 158 10.26 23.54 -4.79
CA PRO A 158 10.48 22.82 -3.54
C PRO A 158 10.13 23.69 -2.32
N ILE A 159 9.51 23.08 -1.30
CA ILE A 159 9.19 23.69 0.00
C ILE A 159 10.10 23.12 1.09
N ALA A 160 10.29 21.80 1.11
CA ALA A 160 11.16 21.11 2.04
C ALA A 160 11.90 20.00 1.28
N GLN A 161 13.23 20.13 1.23
CA GLN A 161 14.11 19.23 0.51
C GLN A 161 15.35 18.98 1.39
N THR A 162 15.16 18.17 2.42
CA THR A 162 16.16 17.89 3.45
C THR A 162 16.61 16.43 3.40
N ASP A 163 17.49 16.04 4.32
CA ASP A 163 17.89 14.63 4.51
C ASP A 163 16.79 13.78 5.19
N ALA A 164 15.68 14.39 5.62
CA ALA A 164 14.50 13.69 6.13
C ALA A 164 13.59 13.18 4.99
N ASP A 165 12.76 12.20 5.30
CA ASP A 165 11.58 11.87 4.50
C ASP A 165 10.43 12.83 4.89
N GLU A 166 10.18 13.83 4.04
CA GLU A 166 9.21 14.90 4.26
C GLU A 166 7.84 14.54 3.67
N ASP A 167 6.82 14.30 4.49
CA ASP A 167 5.55 13.71 4.04
C ASP A 167 4.31 14.26 4.76
N CYS A 168 3.12 13.78 4.36
CA CYS A 168 1.82 14.15 4.93
C CYS A 168 1.55 15.66 4.96
N PRO A 169 1.69 16.38 3.82
CA PRO A 169 1.50 17.83 3.82
C PRO A 169 0.04 18.22 4.09
N SER A 170 -0.14 19.32 4.81
CA SER A 170 -1.40 20.05 4.92
C SER A 170 -1.16 21.54 4.72
N ALA A 171 -2.17 22.27 4.24
CA ALA A 171 -2.03 23.67 3.88
C ALA A 171 -3.27 24.49 4.21
N VAL A 172 -3.09 25.76 4.55
CA VAL A 172 -4.17 26.73 4.72
C VAL A 172 -3.68 28.13 4.34
N VAL A 173 -4.58 28.98 3.85
CA VAL A 173 -4.28 30.39 3.56
C VAL A 173 -4.90 31.27 4.62
N GLY A 174 -4.08 32.11 5.26
CA GLY A 174 -4.51 33.10 6.24
C GLY A 174 -5.25 34.28 5.60
N LYS A 175 -5.96 35.07 6.42
CA LYS A 175 -6.72 36.25 5.97
C LYS A 175 -5.85 37.29 5.24
N ASP A 176 -4.56 37.35 5.54
CA ASP A 176 -3.60 38.26 4.90
C ASP A 176 -2.98 37.70 3.61
N GLY A 177 -3.46 36.55 3.13
CA GLY A 177 -2.95 35.87 1.94
C GLY A 177 -1.70 35.01 2.17
N THR A 178 -1.21 34.91 3.41
CA THR A 178 -0.07 34.04 3.74
C THR A 178 -0.48 32.57 3.63
N LEU A 179 0.25 31.80 2.82
CA LEU A 179 0.12 30.34 2.77
C LEU A 179 0.91 29.73 3.92
N TYR A 180 0.29 28.85 4.70
CA TYR A 180 0.95 28.04 5.70
C TYR A 180 0.95 26.58 5.27
N VAL A 181 2.11 25.93 5.33
CA VAL A 181 2.26 24.51 5.00
C VAL A 181 2.83 23.77 6.20
N ALA A 182 2.13 22.73 6.64
CA ALA A 182 2.64 21.79 7.63
C ALA A 182 2.96 20.44 6.99
N HIS A 183 3.92 19.72 7.55
CA HIS A 183 4.32 18.38 7.12
C HIS A 183 4.99 17.63 8.28
N VAL A 184 5.15 16.32 8.13
CA VAL A 184 5.88 15.44 9.04
C VAL A 184 7.23 15.09 8.40
N ALA A 185 8.32 15.33 9.13
CA ALA A 185 9.67 14.96 8.73
C ALA A 185 10.10 13.70 9.49
N PHE A 186 10.46 12.62 8.79
CA PHE A 186 11.06 11.43 9.40
C PHE A 186 12.58 11.41 9.26
N MET A 187 13.27 11.25 10.39
CA MET A 187 14.72 11.08 10.42
C MET A 187 15.09 9.62 10.60
N ARG A 188 15.95 9.15 9.69
CA ARG A 188 16.51 7.80 9.71
C ARG A 188 17.37 7.56 10.95
N GLY A 189 17.50 6.29 11.35
CA GLY A 189 18.44 5.89 12.39
C GLY A 189 19.88 6.22 11.97
N GLN A 190 20.77 6.48 12.93
CA GLN A 190 22.15 6.94 12.64
C GLN A 190 22.91 6.01 11.67
N ASP A 191 22.77 4.69 11.85
CA ASP A 191 23.36 3.67 10.99
C ASP A 191 22.71 3.56 9.59
N PHE A 192 21.57 4.23 9.39
CA PHE A 192 20.73 4.20 8.18
C PHE A 192 20.62 5.57 7.48
N LEU A 193 21.34 6.59 7.96
CA LEU A 193 21.40 7.91 7.32
C LEU A 193 22.05 7.88 5.92
N LYS A 194 22.89 6.88 5.65
CA LYS A 194 23.58 6.70 4.36
C LYS A 194 22.85 5.67 3.49
N GLY A 195 23.28 5.54 2.23
CA GLY A 195 22.81 4.46 1.35
C GLY A 195 22.94 3.09 2.02
N ARG A 196 22.09 2.13 1.61
CA ARG A 196 21.90 0.86 2.31
C ARG A 196 23.21 0.16 2.66
N GLU A 197 23.32 -0.21 3.93
CA GLU A 197 24.48 -0.91 4.45
C GLU A 197 24.66 -2.25 3.72
N ARG A 198 25.91 -2.52 3.32
CA ARG A 198 26.30 -3.78 2.73
C ARG A 198 26.65 -4.76 3.83
N VAL A 199 26.16 -5.99 3.73
CA VAL A 199 26.40 -7.05 4.70
C VAL A 199 27.16 -8.21 4.04
N ALA A 200 28.08 -8.83 4.77
CA ALA A 200 28.86 -9.98 4.33
C ALA A 200 29.14 -10.96 5.49
N THR A 201 29.67 -12.15 5.16
CA THR A 201 30.15 -13.13 6.14
C THR A 201 31.68 -13.20 6.17
N PRO A 202 32.30 -13.77 7.22
CA PRO A 202 33.76 -13.89 7.30
C PRO A 202 34.39 -14.65 6.12
N GLU A 203 33.68 -15.62 5.55
CA GLU A 203 34.15 -16.48 4.45
C GLU A 203 33.92 -15.84 3.07
N GLN A 204 33.02 -14.86 2.99
CA GLN A 204 32.70 -14.12 1.77
C GLN A 204 32.68 -12.61 2.03
N PRO A 205 33.81 -11.99 2.42
CA PRO A 205 33.91 -10.56 2.60
C PRO A 205 33.85 -9.91 1.21
N ASN A 206 32.63 -9.61 0.74
CA ASN A 206 32.39 -9.06 -0.59
C ASN A 206 33.42 -7.95 -0.95
N VAL A 207 34.16 -8.14 -2.04
CA VAL A 207 35.07 -7.12 -2.56
C VAL A 207 34.25 -5.91 -3.00
N ALA A 208 34.74 -4.71 -2.68
CA ALA A 208 34.13 -3.45 -3.11
C ALA A 208 33.89 -3.49 -4.64
N PRO A 209 32.66 -3.27 -5.12
CA PRO A 209 32.37 -3.37 -6.55
C PRO A 209 32.97 -2.20 -7.34
N TRP A 210 33.36 -1.13 -6.64
CA TRP A 210 34.04 0.05 -7.17
C TRP A 210 35.13 0.52 -6.20
N PRO A 211 36.16 1.25 -6.70
CA PRO A 211 37.13 1.91 -5.86
C PRO A 211 36.40 2.88 -4.92
N ASN A 212 36.59 2.73 -3.60
CA ASN A 212 36.03 3.58 -2.52
C ASN A 212 34.64 3.20 -1.95
N ALA A 213 34.07 2.02 -2.26
CA ALA A 213 32.88 1.57 -1.52
C ALA A 213 33.21 1.34 -0.02
N PRO A 214 32.31 1.72 0.91
CA PRO A 214 32.51 1.43 2.33
C PRO A 214 32.62 -0.08 2.57
N ALA A 215 33.44 -0.46 3.56
CA ALA A 215 33.60 -1.86 3.94
C ALA A 215 32.25 -2.45 4.38
N PRO A 216 31.90 -3.69 3.96
CA PRO A 216 30.67 -4.33 4.40
C PRO A 216 30.69 -4.62 5.90
N ARG A 217 29.53 -4.56 6.57
CA ARG A 217 29.35 -5.08 7.92
C ARG A 217 29.47 -6.60 7.89
N ILE A 218 30.41 -7.14 8.64
CA ILE A 218 30.58 -8.59 8.78
C ILE A 218 29.64 -9.07 9.88
N ILE A 219 28.76 -10.01 9.56
CA ILE A 219 27.92 -10.70 10.54
C ILE A 219 28.52 -12.07 10.79
N ALA A 220 28.99 -12.29 12.01
CA ALA A 220 29.55 -13.56 12.44
C ALA A 220 28.69 -14.22 13.53
N LYS A 221 28.00 -13.43 14.34
CA LYS A 221 27.32 -13.89 15.55
C LYS A 221 26.07 -13.04 15.88
N PRO A 222 25.12 -13.59 16.66
CA PRO A 222 23.84 -12.95 16.90
C PRO A 222 23.89 -11.55 17.48
N GLU A 223 24.90 -11.23 18.30
CA GLU A 223 25.08 -9.92 18.91
C GLU A 223 25.38 -8.84 17.84
N ASP A 224 25.86 -9.24 16.66
CA ASP A 224 26.09 -8.33 15.53
C ASP A 224 24.77 -7.85 14.90
N PHE A 225 23.62 -8.43 15.27
CA PHE A 225 22.29 -8.01 14.76
C PHE A 225 21.66 -6.86 15.54
N ASP A 226 22.17 -6.49 16.73
CA ASP A 226 21.56 -5.50 17.63
C ASP A 226 21.31 -4.14 16.94
N TYR A 227 22.10 -3.80 15.93
CA TYR A 227 21.93 -2.58 15.14
C TYR A 227 20.58 -2.49 14.40
N LEU A 228 20.00 -3.64 14.01
CA LEU A 228 18.71 -3.69 13.34
C LEU A 228 17.57 -3.26 14.27
N ALA A 229 17.80 -3.28 15.59
CA ALA A 229 16.84 -2.86 16.61
C ALA A 229 17.14 -1.47 17.23
N GLN A 230 18.12 -0.73 16.70
CA GLN A 230 18.38 0.65 17.15
C GLN A 230 17.20 1.58 16.85
N LYS A 231 16.99 2.60 17.67
CA LYS A 231 15.93 3.58 17.44
C LYS A 231 16.19 4.38 16.16
N THR A 232 15.10 4.78 15.49
CA THR A 232 15.16 5.78 14.41
C THR A 232 15.44 7.17 15.01
N GLY A 233 15.66 8.18 14.16
CA GLY A 233 15.66 9.57 14.58
C GLY A 233 14.27 10.11 14.94
N GLY A 234 13.22 9.29 14.77
CA GLY A 234 11.82 9.65 14.98
C GLY A 234 11.34 10.71 13.99
N GLU A 235 10.30 11.41 14.37
CA GLU A 235 9.60 12.38 13.53
C GLU A 235 9.48 13.74 14.20
N GLN A 236 9.20 14.74 13.38
CA GLN A 236 8.90 16.10 13.81
C GLN A 236 7.85 16.74 12.89
N VAL A 237 6.92 17.50 13.47
CA VAL A 237 5.97 18.31 12.70
C VAL A 237 6.55 19.70 12.48
N TRP A 238 6.61 20.13 11.24
CA TRP A 238 7.06 21.46 10.83
C TRP A 238 5.91 22.28 10.26
N LEU A 239 5.96 23.60 10.44
CA LEU A 239 5.10 24.58 9.79
C LEU A 239 5.97 25.62 9.08
N ARG A 240 5.64 25.98 7.83
CA ARG A 240 6.36 27.00 7.08
C ARG A 240 5.40 28.02 6.45
N PRO A 241 5.54 29.32 6.75
CA PRO A 241 4.75 30.37 6.11
C PRO A 241 5.37 30.82 4.77
N CYS A 242 4.53 31.19 3.81
CA CYS A 242 4.90 31.85 2.56
C CYS A 242 4.04 33.10 2.37
N LYS A 243 4.69 34.27 2.35
CA LYS A 243 4.04 35.57 2.22
C LYS A 243 4.55 36.26 0.97
N ASN A 244 3.65 36.69 0.10
CA ASN A 244 3.98 37.34 -1.18
C ASN A 244 4.98 36.52 -2.03
N GLY A 245 4.87 35.19 -2.01
CA GLY A 245 5.78 34.28 -2.72
C GLY A 245 7.13 34.04 -2.05
N ALA A 246 7.42 34.68 -0.91
CA ALA A 246 8.64 34.45 -0.14
C ALA A 246 8.38 33.53 1.05
N TRP A 247 9.13 32.42 1.11
CA TRP A 247 9.09 31.48 2.23
C TRP A 247 9.84 32.05 3.45
N GLY A 248 9.19 32.02 4.61
CA GLY A 248 9.82 32.30 5.89
C GLY A 248 10.59 31.11 6.46
N ASP A 249 11.14 31.31 7.65
CA ASP A 249 11.83 30.27 8.41
C ASP A 249 10.83 29.17 8.85
N PRO A 250 11.27 27.89 8.87
CA PRO A 250 10.45 26.80 9.36
C PRO A 250 10.27 26.90 10.89
N ILE A 251 9.05 26.60 11.35
CA ILE A 251 8.65 26.58 12.75
C ILE A 251 8.48 25.12 13.18
N ALA A 252 9.26 24.69 14.17
CA ALA A 252 9.11 23.38 14.80
C ALA A 252 7.82 23.37 15.65
N VAL A 253 6.78 22.67 15.20
CA VAL A 253 5.51 22.56 15.92
C VAL A 253 5.64 21.57 17.08
N THR A 254 6.42 20.51 16.89
CA THR A 254 6.72 19.51 17.92
C THR A 254 8.22 19.47 18.19
N ASP A 255 8.60 18.82 19.29
CA ASP A 255 9.97 18.39 19.51
C ASP A 255 10.34 17.29 18.50
N ALA A 256 11.64 17.10 18.29
CA ALA A 256 12.17 16.02 17.45
C ALA A 256 12.13 14.66 18.19
N GLY A 257 12.12 13.57 17.43
CA GLY A 257 12.15 12.21 17.99
C GLY A 257 10.78 11.66 18.40
N GLY A 258 9.69 12.35 18.05
CA GLY A 258 8.33 11.87 18.27
C GLY A 258 7.88 10.85 17.22
N GLU A 259 6.61 10.44 17.31
CA GLU A 259 5.96 9.64 16.29
C GLU A 259 4.59 10.25 16.00
N PHE A 260 4.39 10.68 14.75
CA PHE A 260 3.26 11.50 14.32
C PHE A 260 2.60 10.91 13.07
N TYR A 261 1.28 11.06 12.97
CA TYR A 261 0.55 10.59 11.79
C TYR A 261 -0.40 11.66 11.25
N LYS A 262 -0.12 12.09 10.02
CA LYS A 262 -0.85 13.12 9.27
C LYS A 262 -0.96 14.48 9.98
N THR A 263 -1.20 15.52 9.20
CA THR A 263 -1.44 16.87 9.73
C THR A 263 -2.70 17.47 9.12
N ALA A 264 -3.34 18.38 9.83
CA ALA A 264 -4.36 19.26 9.28
C ALA A 264 -4.17 20.70 9.79
N LEU A 265 -4.59 21.68 8.98
CA LEU A 265 -4.47 23.10 9.30
C LEU A 265 -5.82 23.81 9.22
N ALA A 266 -6.03 24.79 10.09
CA ALA A 266 -7.12 25.75 10.00
C ALA A 266 -6.68 27.09 10.60
N VAL A 267 -7.30 28.20 10.19
CA VAL A 267 -6.98 29.54 10.71
C VAL A 267 -8.18 30.10 11.45
N ASP A 268 -8.01 30.48 12.71
CA ASP A 268 -9.12 31.02 13.50
C ASP A 268 -9.40 32.51 13.22
N GLY A 269 -10.48 33.02 13.78
CA GLY A 269 -10.96 34.39 13.59
C GLY A 269 -9.94 35.46 14.00
N THR A 270 -9.03 35.13 14.92
CA THR A 270 -7.95 36.01 15.42
C THR A 270 -6.70 35.97 14.54
N GLY A 271 -6.65 35.07 13.55
CA GLY A 271 -5.53 34.90 12.64
C GLY A 271 -4.48 33.88 13.14
N ARG A 272 -4.76 33.12 14.19
CA ARG A 272 -3.87 32.02 14.62
C ARG A 272 -4.03 30.83 13.70
N VAL A 273 -2.91 30.21 13.35
CA VAL A 273 -2.88 28.96 12.58
C VAL A 273 -2.89 27.79 13.55
N TRP A 274 -3.95 26.99 13.54
CA TRP A 274 -4.04 25.75 14.29
C TRP A 274 -3.43 24.61 13.48
N VAL A 275 -2.47 23.91 14.07
CA VAL A 275 -1.82 22.73 13.53
C VAL A 275 -2.29 21.51 14.33
N PHE A 276 -2.99 20.61 13.66
CA PHE A 276 -3.49 19.36 14.20
C PHE A 276 -2.62 18.20 13.73
N TYR A 277 -2.34 17.25 14.62
CA TYR A 277 -1.54 16.06 14.31
C TYR A 277 -1.91 14.92 15.25
N SER A 278 -1.84 13.68 14.76
CA SER A 278 -1.96 12.49 15.62
C SER A 278 -0.58 12.19 16.20
N ALA A 279 -0.47 11.89 17.49
CA ALA A 279 0.80 11.59 18.14
C ALA A 279 0.73 10.30 18.95
N HIS A 280 1.76 9.47 18.86
CA HIS A 280 1.90 8.29 19.70
C HIS A 280 2.55 8.66 21.03
N LEU A 281 1.75 8.68 22.10
CA LEU A 281 2.15 9.10 23.43
C LEU A 281 2.40 7.90 24.34
N ASN A 282 3.33 8.08 25.28
CA ASN A 282 3.69 7.09 26.30
C ASN A 282 4.11 5.75 25.70
N ALA A 283 4.72 5.79 24.51
CA ALA A 283 5.13 4.58 23.84
C ALA A 283 6.26 3.88 24.60
N ASP A 284 6.26 2.54 24.58
CA ASP A 284 7.34 1.79 25.21
C ASP A 284 8.67 1.98 24.44
N ALA A 285 9.76 1.38 24.93
CA ALA A 285 11.08 1.55 24.31
C ALA A 285 11.14 1.09 22.83
N ASN A 286 10.20 0.26 22.40
CA ASN A 286 10.11 -0.28 21.04
C ASN A 286 9.04 0.41 20.18
N GLY A 287 8.23 1.29 20.78
CA GLY A 287 7.10 1.95 20.12
C GLY A 287 5.91 1.03 19.86
N ASP A 288 5.77 -0.11 20.54
CA ASP A 288 4.69 -1.09 20.31
C ASP A 288 3.43 -0.79 21.13
N HIS A 289 3.62 -0.37 22.38
CA HIS A 289 2.55 0.09 23.26
C HIS A 289 2.47 1.61 23.26
N GLY A 290 1.37 2.17 23.79
CA GLY A 290 1.15 3.61 23.92
C GLY A 290 -0.29 3.98 23.60
N ASN A 291 -0.57 5.28 23.55
CA ASN A 291 -1.86 5.82 23.14
C ASN A 291 -1.69 6.75 21.95
N TRP A 292 -2.51 6.64 20.92
CA TRP A 292 -2.52 7.65 19.86
C TRP A 292 -3.57 8.70 20.19
N GLU A 293 -3.15 9.95 20.22
CA GLU A 293 -4.03 11.08 20.55
C GLU A 293 -4.04 12.09 19.41
N SER A 294 -5.21 12.70 19.17
CA SER A 294 -5.35 13.88 18.32
C SER A 294 -4.96 15.12 19.11
N LEU A 295 -3.84 15.74 18.73
CA LEU A 295 -3.25 16.90 19.41
C LEU A 295 -3.28 18.14 18.52
N ALA A 296 -3.19 19.31 19.14
CA ALA A 296 -3.00 20.56 18.42
C ALA A 296 -2.10 21.57 19.13
N ARG A 297 -1.53 22.46 18.32
CA ARG A 297 -0.92 23.73 18.76
C ARG A 297 -1.37 24.85 17.82
N SER A 298 -1.45 26.06 18.34
CA SER A 298 -1.68 27.26 17.53
C SER A 298 -0.39 28.07 17.37
N VAL A 299 -0.20 28.67 16.20
CA VAL A 299 0.86 29.63 15.91
C VAL A 299 0.21 31.00 15.73
N ALA A 300 0.58 31.94 16.58
CA ALA A 300 0.12 33.31 16.49
C ALA A 300 0.75 34.05 15.29
N PRO A 301 0.17 35.16 14.80
CA PRO A 301 0.72 35.89 13.65
C PRO A 301 2.17 36.36 13.81
N ASN A 302 2.67 36.49 15.05
CA ASN A 302 4.06 36.81 15.36
C ASN A 302 5.00 35.58 15.37
N GLY A 303 4.50 34.39 15.01
CA GLY A 303 5.24 33.12 15.03
C GLY A 303 5.26 32.41 16.38
N GLN A 304 4.66 32.97 17.43
CA GLN A 304 4.67 32.36 18.77
C GLN A 304 3.75 31.14 18.83
N LEU A 305 4.29 30.05 19.37
CA LEU A 305 3.61 28.76 19.47
C LEU A 305 2.92 28.60 20.83
N SER A 306 1.67 28.14 20.85
CA SER A 306 0.93 27.87 22.09
C SER A 306 1.38 26.58 22.78
N PRO A 307 0.96 26.31 24.03
CA PRO A 307 1.04 24.97 24.61
C PRO A 307 0.29 23.92 23.77
N VAL A 308 0.64 22.65 23.95
CA VAL A 308 -0.06 21.50 23.35
C VAL A 308 -1.44 21.34 23.98
N VAL A 309 -2.44 21.09 23.13
CA VAL A 309 -3.81 20.75 23.53
C VAL A 309 -4.10 19.33 23.09
N ASN A 310 -4.49 18.45 24.02
CA ASN A 310 -5.09 17.15 23.68
C ASN A 310 -6.57 17.36 23.36
N ILE A 311 -6.99 16.96 22.16
CA ILE A 311 -8.35 17.12 21.67
C ILE A 311 -9.18 15.88 21.99
N SER A 312 -8.63 14.69 21.71
CA SER A 312 -9.33 13.41 21.90
C SER A 312 -9.58 13.09 23.37
N ASN A 313 -8.62 13.34 24.26
CA ASN A 313 -8.70 13.07 25.70
C ASN A 313 -9.26 11.68 26.05
N ALA A 314 -8.91 10.67 25.25
CA ALA A 314 -9.45 9.32 25.40
C ALA A 314 -8.40 8.26 25.03
N PRO A 315 -8.36 7.13 25.75
CA PRO A 315 -7.54 5.99 25.34
C PRO A 315 -8.11 5.34 24.08
N GLY A 316 -7.22 4.94 23.18
CA GLY A 316 -7.53 4.34 21.90
C GLY A 316 -6.67 4.92 20.78
N PRO A 317 -6.75 4.36 19.58
CA PRO A 317 -6.09 4.94 18.42
C PRO A 317 -6.89 6.14 17.86
N ASP A 318 -6.52 7.37 18.21
CA ASP A 318 -7.12 8.60 17.66
C ASP A 318 -6.20 9.25 16.61
N PHE A 319 -6.63 9.27 15.34
CA PHE A 319 -5.76 9.71 14.25
C PHE A 319 -6.47 10.21 12.98
N ALA A 320 -5.67 10.63 11.99
CA ALA A 320 -6.09 11.20 10.72
C ALA A 320 -6.98 12.45 10.87
N PRO A 321 -6.49 13.52 11.53
CA PRO A 321 -7.28 14.73 11.69
C PRO A 321 -7.55 15.41 10.34
N ALA A 322 -8.73 16.01 10.21
CA ALA A 322 -9.10 16.97 9.17
C ALA A 322 -9.75 18.19 9.84
N ALA A 323 -9.51 19.39 9.32
CA ALA A 323 -9.94 20.63 9.96
C ALA A 323 -10.49 21.65 8.96
N ALA A 324 -11.40 22.49 9.44
CA ALA A 324 -11.96 23.63 8.69
C ALA A 324 -12.28 24.78 9.65
N THR A 325 -12.30 26.01 9.13
CA THR A 325 -12.76 27.19 9.86
C THR A 325 -14.15 27.57 9.40
N ASP A 326 -15.09 27.75 10.34
CA ASP A 326 -16.43 28.24 10.03
C ASP A 326 -16.49 29.77 9.81
N ALA A 327 -17.65 30.27 9.36
CA ALA A 327 -17.85 31.68 9.06
C ALA A 327 -17.69 32.62 10.27
N ASP A 328 -17.85 32.11 11.49
CA ASP A 328 -17.64 32.88 12.73
C ASP A 328 -16.15 32.93 13.12
N GLY A 329 -15.28 32.28 12.33
CA GLY A 329 -13.85 32.17 12.61
C GLY A 329 -13.52 31.11 13.65
N LYS A 330 -14.42 30.17 13.97
CA LYS A 330 -14.12 29.07 14.86
C LYS A 330 -13.57 27.89 14.09
N VAL A 331 -12.52 27.30 14.61
CA VAL A 331 -11.93 26.08 14.05
C VAL A 331 -12.72 24.86 14.49
N TRP A 332 -12.96 23.95 13.55
CA TRP A 332 -13.48 22.60 13.77
C TRP A 332 -12.44 21.58 13.34
N VAL A 333 -12.37 20.48 14.06
CA VAL A 333 -11.54 19.32 13.73
C VAL A 333 -12.39 18.06 13.82
N THR A 334 -12.18 17.15 12.88
CA THR A 334 -12.73 15.79 12.86
C THR A 334 -11.59 14.79 12.77
N TRP A 335 -11.75 13.59 13.32
CA TRP A 335 -10.75 12.53 13.29
C TRP A 335 -11.40 11.15 13.45
N MET A 336 -10.64 10.11 13.11
CA MET A 336 -11.02 8.73 13.31
C MET A 336 -10.50 8.24 14.66
N ALA A 337 -11.30 7.49 15.40
CA ALA A 337 -10.97 7.07 16.76
C ALA A 337 -11.37 5.62 17.03
N GLY A 338 -10.44 4.78 17.48
CA GLY A 338 -10.77 3.43 17.92
C GLY A 338 -11.48 3.45 19.26
N ARG A 339 -12.71 2.92 19.29
CA ARG A 339 -13.54 2.79 20.50
C ARG A 339 -14.05 1.37 20.61
N GLY A 340 -13.45 0.59 21.50
CA GLY A 340 -13.78 -0.83 21.64
C GLY A 340 -13.38 -1.63 20.40
N ALA A 341 -14.37 -2.06 19.61
CA ALA A 341 -14.19 -3.02 18.52
C ALA A 341 -14.31 -2.40 17.11
N SER A 342 -14.48 -1.08 17.01
CA SER A 342 -14.60 -0.35 15.74
C SER A 342 -13.85 0.99 15.78
N PHE A 343 -13.65 1.55 14.59
CA PHE A 343 -13.29 2.96 14.39
C PHE A 343 -14.55 3.82 14.23
N ASP A 344 -14.60 4.92 14.96
CA ASP A 344 -15.69 5.89 14.96
C ASP A 344 -15.18 7.26 14.45
N ILE A 345 -16.08 8.14 14.02
CA ILE A 345 -15.76 9.53 13.66
C ILE A 345 -16.16 10.47 14.79
N PHE A 346 -15.21 11.30 15.24
CA PHE A 346 -15.43 12.33 16.25
C PHE A 346 -15.15 13.71 15.69
N ALA A 347 -15.79 14.73 16.28
CA ALA A 347 -15.49 16.12 16.02
C ALA A 347 -15.40 16.96 17.29
N ALA A 348 -14.66 18.06 17.23
CA ALA A 348 -14.58 19.06 18.30
C ALA A 348 -14.50 20.48 17.72
N GLN A 349 -15.10 21.44 18.43
CA GLN A 349 -15.06 22.86 18.08
C GLN A 349 -14.11 23.61 19.00
N GLN A 350 -13.37 24.55 18.46
CA GLN A 350 -12.55 25.49 19.22
C GLN A 350 -13.39 26.33 20.19
N SER A 351 -12.88 26.47 21.41
CA SER A 351 -13.39 27.35 22.46
C SER A 351 -12.22 28.08 23.13
N GLY A 352 -11.92 29.29 22.66
CA GLY A 352 -10.74 30.06 23.08
C GLY A 352 -9.43 29.38 22.71
N ASP A 353 -8.69 28.92 23.73
CA ASP A 353 -7.41 28.21 23.63
C ASP A 353 -7.56 26.69 23.79
N ARG A 354 -8.80 26.18 23.84
CA ARG A 354 -9.12 24.76 23.99
C ARG A 354 -10.14 24.31 22.95
N PHE A 355 -10.54 23.05 23.02
CA PHE A 355 -11.62 22.47 22.22
C PHE A 355 -12.74 21.99 23.13
N SER A 356 -13.94 21.87 22.57
CA SER A 356 -15.08 21.22 23.21
C SER A 356 -14.76 19.76 23.53
N THR A 357 -15.55 19.15 24.41
CA THR A 357 -15.59 17.69 24.54
C THR A 357 -15.84 17.07 23.14
N PRO A 358 -15.13 16.00 22.77
CA PRO A 358 -15.38 15.28 21.53
C PRO A 358 -16.84 14.85 21.39
N LEU A 359 -17.41 15.11 20.23
CA LEU A 359 -18.75 14.73 19.82
C LEU A 359 -18.66 13.55 18.86
N PRO A 360 -19.28 12.38 19.13
CA PRO A 360 -19.40 11.33 18.12
C PRO A 360 -20.28 11.81 16.97
N ILE A 361 -19.75 11.72 15.75
CA ILE A 361 -20.44 12.01 14.49
C ILE A 361 -20.98 10.72 13.87
N ALA A 362 -20.18 9.66 13.91
CA ALA A 362 -20.55 8.32 13.48
C ALA A 362 -19.93 7.31 14.45
N ALA A 363 -20.77 6.49 15.09
CA ALA A 363 -20.35 5.49 16.06
C ALA A 363 -21.26 4.26 15.95
N THR A 364 -21.05 3.50 14.87
CA THR A 364 -21.83 2.27 14.60
C THR A 364 -21.05 1.04 15.09
N ASN A 365 -21.56 -0.16 14.78
CA ASN A 365 -20.83 -1.42 15.04
C ASN A 365 -19.84 -1.78 13.92
N ALA A 366 -19.68 -0.93 12.90
CA ALA A 366 -18.73 -1.08 11.82
C ALA A 366 -17.64 0.00 11.92
N ASN A 367 -16.58 -0.15 11.12
CA ASN A 367 -15.54 0.86 11.04
C ASN A 367 -16.02 2.02 10.15
N GLU A 368 -15.86 3.23 10.67
CA GLU A 368 -16.09 4.50 9.99
C GLU A 368 -14.74 5.14 9.65
N TRP A 369 -14.54 5.52 8.40
CA TRP A 369 -13.21 5.74 7.82
C TRP A 369 -13.02 7.10 7.16
N ASP A 370 -11.75 7.54 7.10
CA ASP A 370 -11.25 8.66 6.29
C ASP A 370 -12.16 9.92 6.33
N PRO A 371 -12.34 10.55 7.51
CA PRO A 371 -13.24 11.68 7.62
C PRO A 371 -12.74 12.92 6.86
N ALA A 372 -13.67 13.63 6.22
CA ALA A 372 -13.46 14.92 5.57
C ALA A 372 -14.38 15.98 6.17
N ILE A 373 -13.95 17.26 6.17
CA ILE A 373 -14.71 18.38 6.72
C ILE A 373 -14.62 19.60 5.79
N ALA A 374 -15.73 20.30 5.60
CA ALA A 374 -15.78 21.57 4.87
C ALA A 374 -16.81 22.51 5.50
N ALA A 375 -16.52 23.81 5.45
CA ALA A 375 -17.40 24.88 5.93
C ALA A 375 -17.66 25.91 4.82
N ASP A 376 -18.87 26.47 4.78
CA ASP A 376 -19.21 27.56 3.86
C ASP A 376 -19.10 28.93 4.53
N LYS A 377 -19.14 30.00 3.73
CA LYS A 377 -19.09 31.39 4.21
C LYS A 377 -20.33 31.84 4.98
N ARG A 378 -21.39 31.01 5.03
CA ARG A 378 -22.64 31.28 5.77
C ARG A 378 -22.63 30.64 7.16
N GLY A 379 -21.70 29.74 7.44
CA GLY A 379 -21.58 29.01 8.70
C GLY A 379 -22.19 27.62 8.67
N ASN A 380 -22.51 27.09 7.49
CA ASN A 380 -22.83 25.68 7.31
C ASN A 380 -21.54 24.84 7.35
N LEU A 381 -21.66 23.63 7.89
CA LEU A 381 -20.55 22.69 8.05
C LEU A 381 -21.02 21.30 7.62
N ALA A 382 -20.15 20.56 6.95
CA ALA A 382 -20.36 19.18 6.56
C ALA A 382 -19.17 18.31 6.99
N ILE A 383 -19.45 17.13 7.53
CA ILE A 383 -18.48 16.08 7.77
C ILE A 383 -18.91 14.85 6.95
N ALA A 384 -17.98 14.22 6.23
CA ALA A 384 -18.23 12.99 5.47
C ALA A 384 -17.23 11.92 5.86
N TRP A 385 -17.60 10.65 5.68
CA TRP A 385 -16.78 9.47 5.97
C TRP A 385 -17.26 8.28 5.11
N ASP A 386 -16.45 7.23 5.01
CA ASP A 386 -16.89 5.94 4.44
C ASP A 386 -17.16 4.88 5.52
N SER A 387 -18.14 4.01 5.28
CA SER A 387 -18.62 3.02 6.26
C SER A 387 -18.83 1.65 5.64
N TYR A 388 -18.42 0.57 6.34
CA TYR A 388 -18.68 -0.81 5.93
C TYR A 388 -19.93 -1.43 6.59
N GLN A 389 -20.78 -0.63 7.24
CA GLN A 389 -21.91 -1.12 8.05
C GLN A 389 -22.82 -2.11 7.30
N LYS A 390 -23.00 -1.90 6.02
CA LYS A 390 -23.90 -2.68 5.15
C LYS A 390 -23.31 -4.01 4.68
N GLY A 391 -21.98 -4.16 4.69
CA GLY A 391 -21.27 -5.28 4.05
C GLY A 391 -20.61 -4.93 2.71
N ASP A 392 -20.69 -3.66 2.33
CA ASP A 392 -19.93 -2.97 1.30
C ASP A 392 -19.66 -1.55 1.81
N TYR A 393 -18.84 -0.77 1.07
CA TYR A 393 -18.45 0.57 1.48
C TYR A 393 -19.39 1.62 0.89
N ASP A 394 -19.95 2.46 1.76
CA ASP A 394 -20.82 3.58 1.44
C ASP A 394 -20.21 4.89 1.94
N VAL A 395 -20.52 6.01 1.26
CA VAL A 395 -20.16 7.36 1.72
C VAL A 395 -21.35 8.03 2.38
N TYR A 396 -21.18 8.45 3.64
CA TYR A 396 -22.15 9.20 4.42
C TYR A 396 -21.68 10.62 4.71
N LEU A 397 -22.63 11.48 5.06
CA LEU A 397 -22.34 12.82 5.57
C LEU A 397 -23.28 13.25 6.70
N ALA A 398 -22.77 14.08 7.60
CA ALA A 398 -23.53 14.78 8.64
C ALA A 398 -23.47 16.28 8.39
N LEU A 399 -24.64 16.93 8.38
CA LEU A 399 -24.76 18.35 8.09
C LEU A 399 -25.10 19.15 9.35
N ARG A 400 -24.43 20.28 9.51
CA ARG A 400 -24.73 21.27 10.53
C ARG A 400 -25.05 22.60 9.87
N GLY A 401 -26.25 23.13 10.15
CA GLY A 401 -26.62 24.50 9.79
C GLY A 401 -26.02 25.53 10.74
N VAL A 402 -26.10 26.81 10.35
CA VAL A 402 -25.63 27.96 11.14
C VAL A 402 -26.13 27.90 12.58
N GLY A 403 -25.22 27.93 13.56
CA GLY A 403 -25.54 27.86 14.99
C GLY A 403 -26.19 26.55 15.48
N GLY A 404 -26.42 25.57 14.61
CA GLY A 404 -27.15 24.34 14.91
C GLY A 404 -26.29 23.21 15.49
N LYS A 405 -26.89 22.01 15.55
CA LYS A 405 -26.21 20.74 15.79
C LYS A 405 -26.03 20.00 14.46
N PHE A 406 -25.15 19.00 14.42
CA PHE A 406 -25.15 18.04 13.33
C PHE A 406 -26.46 17.27 13.31
N GLY A 407 -27.03 17.09 12.11
CA GLY A 407 -28.16 16.19 11.87
C GLY A 407 -27.72 14.74 11.76
N GLU A 408 -28.71 13.86 11.58
CA GLU A 408 -28.46 12.44 11.32
C GLU A 408 -27.63 12.22 10.05
N PRO A 409 -26.80 11.15 10.00
CA PRO A 409 -26.10 10.76 8.79
C PRO A 409 -27.04 10.58 7.60
N MET A 410 -26.66 11.11 6.44
CA MET A 410 -27.36 10.91 5.16
C MET A 410 -26.39 10.33 4.11
N PRO A 411 -26.85 9.44 3.22
CA PRO A 411 -25.99 8.86 2.19
C PRO A 411 -25.65 9.89 1.11
N ALA A 412 -24.38 9.94 0.70
CA ALA A 412 -23.91 10.62 -0.51
C ALA A 412 -23.80 9.63 -1.68
N ALA A 413 -23.28 8.44 -1.39
CA ALA A 413 -23.15 7.30 -2.27
C ALA A 413 -23.44 6.07 -1.39
N ALA A 414 -24.43 5.26 -1.77
CA ALA A 414 -24.75 4.07 -1.00
C ALA A 414 -25.17 2.86 -1.86
N THR A 415 -24.46 2.64 -2.97
CA THR A 415 -24.73 1.52 -3.89
C THR A 415 -24.09 0.21 -3.40
N LEU A 416 -24.01 -0.84 -4.22
CA LEU A 416 -23.24 -2.05 -3.86
C LEU A 416 -21.76 -1.94 -4.25
N ASN A 417 -21.37 -0.83 -4.89
CA ASN A 417 -20.01 -0.56 -5.31
C ASN A 417 -19.11 -0.28 -4.10
N PHE A 418 -17.80 -0.32 -4.32
CA PHE A 418 -16.83 0.13 -3.32
C PHE A 418 -16.73 1.65 -3.32
N GLU A 419 -17.39 2.35 -2.39
CA GLU A 419 -17.46 3.82 -2.35
C GLU A 419 -16.73 4.36 -1.11
N VAL A 420 -15.55 4.96 -1.29
CA VAL A 420 -14.66 5.32 -0.17
C VAL A 420 -13.98 6.68 -0.33
N ARG A 421 -13.32 7.15 0.74
CA ARG A 421 -12.40 8.30 0.75
C ARG A 421 -13.07 9.59 0.27
N PRO A 422 -14.13 10.04 0.94
CA PRO A 422 -14.81 11.24 0.54
C PRO A 422 -13.91 12.48 0.63
N SER A 423 -14.16 13.45 -0.24
CA SER A 423 -13.64 14.80 -0.15
C SER A 423 -14.79 15.80 -0.29
N LEU A 424 -14.69 16.91 0.43
CA LEU A 424 -15.71 17.95 0.49
C LEU A 424 -15.15 19.32 0.12
N ALA A 425 -15.93 20.13 -0.58
CA ALA A 425 -15.70 21.56 -0.73
C ALA A 425 -17.02 22.30 -0.92
N TYR A 426 -17.12 23.52 -0.37
CA TYR A 426 -18.23 24.41 -0.69
C TYR A 426 -17.83 25.37 -1.81
N ASP A 427 -18.66 25.50 -2.84
CA ASP A 427 -18.44 26.49 -3.89
C ASP A 427 -18.82 27.92 -3.48
N GLY A 428 -18.64 28.88 -4.39
CA GLY A 428 -18.96 30.28 -4.15
C GLY A 428 -20.45 30.59 -3.89
N GLU A 429 -21.35 29.69 -4.28
CA GLU A 429 -22.80 29.77 -4.02
C GLU A 429 -23.18 29.04 -2.72
N GLY A 430 -22.19 28.41 -2.07
CA GLY A 430 -22.30 27.57 -0.88
C GLY A 430 -23.08 26.28 -1.14
N GLN A 431 -22.98 25.73 -2.35
CA GLN A 431 -23.38 24.35 -2.63
C GLN A 431 -22.24 23.42 -2.22
N LEU A 432 -22.57 22.27 -1.61
CA LEU A 432 -21.58 21.31 -1.13
C LEU A 432 -21.23 20.31 -2.24
N TRP A 433 -19.99 20.32 -2.68
CA TRP A 433 -19.43 19.34 -3.59
C TRP A 433 -18.89 18.16 -2.79
N VAL A 434 -19.26 16.94 -3.20
CA VAL A 434 -18.83 15.68 -2.60
C VAL A 434 -18.21 14.83 -3.70
N ALA A 435 -16.95 14.45 -3.54
CA ALA A 435 -16.27 13.50 -4.43
C ALA A 435 -15.84 12.26 -3.64
N TRP A 436 -15.81 11.09 -4.27
CA TRP A 436 -15.36 9.84 -3.66
C TRP A 436 -14.65 8.95 -4.68
N GLU A 437 -13.82 8.04 -4.19
CA GLU A 437 -13.25 6.97 -4.99
C GLU A 437 -14.26 5.82 -5.09
N GLN A 438 -14.39 5.25 -6.28
CA GLN A 438 -15.33 4.17 -6.56
C GLN A 438 -14.64 2.97 -7.23
N GLY A 439 -14.99 1.75 -6.80
CA GLY A 439 -14.70 0.48 -7.49
C GLY A 439 -15.97 -0.33 -7.76
N ASP A 440 -15.84 -1.51 -8.39
CA ASP A 440 -17.01 -2.38 -8.64
C ASP A 440 -17.51 -3.07 -7.34
N GLU A 441 -18.68 -3.70 -7.43
CA GLU A 441 -19.28 -4.50 -6.36
C GLU A 441 -18.38 -5.66 -5.89
N ASN A 442 -18.64 -6.20 -4.69
CA ASN A 442 -17.91 -7.32 -4.10
C ASN A 442 -16.39 -7.07 -3.99
N TRP A 443 -16.01 -5.84 -3.67
CA TRP A 443 -14.62 -5.48 -3.42
C TRP A 443 -13.99 -6.28 -2.30
N GLY A 444 -12.81 -6.83 -2.61
CA GLY A 444 -12.04 -7.62 -1.66
C GLY A 444 -12.79 -8.86 -1.18
N LYS A 445 -13.73 -9.40 -1.98
CA LYS A 445 -14.35 -10.74 -1.79
C LYS A 445 -13.64 -11.77 -2.69
N ASP A 446 -14.17 -12.99 -2.79
CA ASP A 446 -13.65 -14.14 -3.55
C ASP A 446 -12.96 -13.79 -4.90
N PHE A 447 -11.62 -13.62 -4.88
CA PHE A 447 -10.83 -13.27 -6.06
C PHE A 447 -9.44 -13.94 -6.05
N GLY A 448 -9.07 -14.50 -7.21
CA GLY A 448 -7.79 -15.13 -7.47
C GLY A 448 -7.82 -15.90 -8.79
N PRO A 449 -6.85 -16.80 -9.05
CA PRO A 449 -6.81 -17.60 -10.27
C PRO A 449 -8.01 -18.55 -10.40
N LEU A 450 -8.51 -19.08 -9.28
CA LEU A 450 -9.57 -20.10 -9.23
C LEU A 450 -10.98 -19.51 -9.03
N LYS A 451 -11.11 -18.39 -8.31
CA LYS A 451 -12.38 -17.68 -8.04
C LYS A 451 -12.33 -16.25 -8.58
N LYS A 452 -13.40 -15.78 -9.19
CA LYS A 452 -13.52 -14.42 -9.75
C LYS A 452 -14.92 -13.83 -9.54
N GLN A 453 -15.56 -14.21 -8.44
CA GLN A 453 -16.90 -13.74 -8.05
C GLN A 453 -16.85 -12.33 -7.47
N GLY A 454 -15.75 -11.97 -6.81
CA GLY A 454 -15.44 -10.61 -6.37
C GLY A 454 -14.47 -9.88 -7.31
N ILE A 455 -13.87 -8.79 -6.81
CA ILE A 455 -12.76 -8.07 -7.47
C ILE A 455 -11.55 -7.97 -6.54
N ALA A 456 -10.35 -7.93 -7.13
CA ALA A 456 -9.11 -7.63 -6.42
C ALA A 456 -9.17 -6.27 -5.71
N ILE A 457 -8.28 -6.10 -4.71
CA ILE A 457 -8.18 -4.88 -3.92
C ILE A 457 -7.99 -3.64 -4.80
N PHE A 458 -7.16 -3.67 -5.85
CA PHE A 458 -6.97 -2.52 -6.74
C PHE A 458 -7.32 -2.82 -8.19
N GLN A 459 -8.63 -2.91 -8.42
CA GLN A 459 -9.24 -3.14 -9.73
C GLN A 459 -10.41 -2.18 -9.96
N GLY A 460 -10.61 -1.75 -11.22
CA GLY A 460 -11.81 -1.03 -11.63
C GLY A 460 -12.02 0.35 -10.99
N ARG A 461 -10.96 1.13 -10.75
CA ARG A 461 -11.09 2.43 -10.05
C ARG A 461 -11.66 3.55 -10.93
N SER A 462 -12.55 4.34 -10.36
CA SER A 462 -13.20 5.53 -10.92
C SER A 462 -13.47 6.57 -9.82
N LEU A 463 -13.96 7.75 -10.20
CA LEU A 463 -14.38 8.80 -9.25
C LEU A 463 -15.86 9.09 -9.41
N GLY A 464 -16.57 9.25 -8.30
CA GLY A 464 -17.91 9.82 -8.28
C GLY A 464 -17.90 11.26 -7.77
N VAL A 465 -18.80 12.10 -8.29
CA VAL A 465 -19.00 13.48 -7.81
C VAL A 465 -20.49 13.83 -7.79
N LYS A 466 -20.96 14.41 -6.68
CA LYS A 466 -22.31 14.98 -6.53
C LYS A 466 -22.25 16.35 -5.87
N VAL A 467 -23.31 17.13 -6.04
CA VAL A 467 -23.47 18.44 -5.43
C VAL A 467 -24.76 18.48 -4.62
N LEU A 468 -24.69 18.92 -3.36
CA LEU A 468 -25.83 19.09 -2.49
C LEU A 468 -26.15 20.59 -2.35
N ARG A 469 -27.29 21.00 -2.89
CA ARG A 469 -27.83 22.35 -2.79
C ARG A 469 -28.84 22.43 -1.65
N ASN A 470 -28.80 23.54 -0.90
CA ASN A 470 -29.73 23.83 0.19
C ASN A 470 -29.87 22.70 1.24
N ARG A 471 -28.84 21.84 1.36
CA ARG A 471 -28.78 20.67 2.26
C ARG A 471 -29.78 19.54 1.95
N THR A 472 -30.55 19.63 0.87
CA THR A 472 -31.62 18.66 0.58
C THR A 472 -31.73 18.23 -0.88
N GLU A 473 -31.28 19.07 -1.82
CA GLU A 473 -31.40 18.81 -3.26
C GLU A 473 -30.07 18.28 -3.81
N TRP A 474 -30.07 17.04 -4.29
CA TRP A 474 -28.91 16.45 -4.94
C TRP A 474 -28.88 16.78 -6.43
N LEU A 475 -27.69 17.11 -6.91
CA LEU A 475 -27.41 17.46 -8.30
C LEU A 475 -26.19 16.68 -8.79
N ALA A 476 -26.20 16.31 -10.07
CA ALA A 476 -25.04 15.77 -10.78
C ALA A 476 -24.31 16.89 -11.55
N PRO A 477 -22.98 17.00 -11.43
CA PRO A 477 -22.16 17.72 -12.38
C PRO A 477 -21.96 16.90 -13.67
N PRO A 478 -21.33 17.47 -14.72
CA PRO A 478 -20.88 16.70 -15.88
C PRO A 478 -19.97 15.53 -15.47
N GLU A 479 -19.92 14.50 -16.31
CA GLU A 479 -19.17 13.26 -16.07
C GLU A 479 -17.66 13.54 -15.89
N VAL A 480 -17.15 13.33 -14.67
CA VAL A 480 -15.76 13.59 -14.30
C VAL A 480 -14.80 12.64 -15.00
N MET A 481 -15.24 11.41 -15.30
CA MET A 481 -14.38 10.41 -15.91
C MET A 481 -13.91 10.83 -17.31
N LEU A 482 -14.62 11.73 -18.01
CA LEU A 482 -14.19 12.28 -19.31
C LEU A 482 -12.92 13.15 -19.22
N ALA A 483 -12.57 13.64 -18.03
CA ALA A 483 -11.36 14.42 -17.79
C ALA A 483 -10.10 13.58 -17.57
N MET A 484 -10.24 12.26 -17.34
CA MET A 484 -9.14 11.39 -16.92
C MET A 484 -7.99 11.32 -17.95
N PRO A 485 -6.75 11.16 -17.49
CA PRO A 485 -5.61 11.02 -18.40
C PRO A 485 -5.73 9.69 -19.16
N ASN A 486 -5.25 9.68 -20.40
CA ASN A 486 -5.12 8.46 -21.24
C ASN A 486 -6.42 7.85 -21.78
N LEU A 487 -7.58 8.50 -21.62
CA LEU A 487 -8.75 8.14 -22.43
C LEU A 487 -8.49 8.51 -23.90
N PRO A 488 -8.70 7.59 -24.86
CA PRO A 488 -8.66 7.96 -26.27
C PRO A 488 -9.77 8.98 -26.53
N ARG A 489 -9.38 10.24 -26.77
CA ARG A 489 -10.34 11.30 -27.09
C ARG A 489 -10.79 11.13 -28.53
N VAL A 490 -12.06 10.75 -28.67
CA VAL A 490 -12.65 10.34 -29.94
C VAL A 490 -13.03 11.57 -30.77
N GLY A 491 -12.24 11.86 -31.81
CA GLY A 491 -12.66 12.59 -33.01
C GLY A 491 -13.48 11.71 -33.98
N GLY A 492 -14.37 10.86 -33.47
CA GLY A 492 -15.08 9.85 -34.26
C GLY A 492 -16.42 9.42 -33.66
N ARG A 493 -17.50 10.15 -33.96
CA ARG A 493 -18.91 9.79 -33.75
C ARG A 493 -19.21 8.94 -32.50
N ALA A 494 -19.58 9.62 -31.41
CA ALA A 494 -20.31 9.01 -30.32
C ALA A 494 -21.63 8.40 -30.83
N GLY A 495 -21.69 7.08 -30.91
CA GLY A 495 -22.91 6.33 -31.10
C GLY A 495 -23.55 6.05 -29.75
N GLN A 496 -24.76 6.57 -29.55
CA GLN A 496 -25.68 6.20 -28.48
C GLN A 496 -25.84 4.67 -28.38
N GLY A 497 -25.91 4.14 -27.15
CA GLY A 497 -26.59 2.85 -26.89
C GLY A 497 -25.77 1.55 -26.86
N GLY A 498 -24.47 1.59 -26.55
CA GLY A 498 -23.67 0.36 -26.41
C GLY A 498 -23.62 -0.18 -24.99
N LYS A 499 -24.24 -1.35 -24.73
CA LYS A 499 -24.06 -2.13 -23.48
C LYS A 499 -22.56 -2.31 -23.20
N ALA A 500 -22.14 -2.02 -21.97
CA ALA A 500 -20.78 -2.25 -21.49
C ALA A 500 -20.35 -3.69 -21.80
N ALA A 501 -19.37 -3.85 -22.68
CA ALA A 501 -18.84 -5.14 -23.04
C ALA A 501 -18.09 -5.71 -21.82
N LYS A 502 -18.60 -6.81 -21.27
CA LYS A 502 -17.91 -7.69 -20.30
C LYS A 502 -16.61 -8.18 -20.93
N SER A 503 -15.53 -7.41 -20.77
CA SER A 503 -14.19 -7.87 -21.09
C SER A 503 -13.70 -8.77 -19.95
N PRO A 504 -12.91 -9.83 -20.23
CA PRO A 504 -12.33 -10.66 -19.17
C PRO A 504 -11.44 -9.80 -18.25
N PRO A 505 -11.41 -10.06 -16.94
CA PRO A 505 -10.58 -9.30 -16.00
C PRO A 505 -9.10 -9.54 -16.33
N GLY A 506 -8.34 -8.45 -16.47
CA GLY A 506 -6.87 -8.52 -16.38
C GLY A 506 -6.04 -7.75 -17.43
N LYS A 507 -6.58 -7.29 -18.56
CA LYS A 507 -5.75 -6.55 -19.56
C LYS A 507 -6.29 -5.20 -20.03
N ALA A 508 -7.60 -5.01 -20.15
CA ALA A 508 -8.18 -3.74 -20.60
C ALA A 508 -8.24 -2.69 -19.46
N GLN A 509 -8.39 -3.11 -18.21
CA GLN A 509 -8.44 -2.22 -17.03
C GLN A 509 -7.06 -1.64 -16.64
N LEU A 510 -5.96 -2.31 -17.00
CA LEU A 510 -4.58 -1.84 -16.74
C LEU A 510 -4.18 -0.60 -17.56
N GLN A 511 -4.98 -0.20 -18.56
CA GLN A 511 -4.73 0.98 -19.39
C GLN A 511 -5.51 2.22 -18.94
N GLN A 512 -6.38 2.11 -17.93
CA GLN A 512 -7.09 3.26 -17.37
C GLN A 512 -6.24 3.95 -16.30
N ALA A 513 -6.44 5.25 -16.13
CA ALA A 513 -5.77 6.07 -15.13
C ALA A 513 -5.94 5.55 -13.69
N ALA A 514 -6.97 4.73 -13.43
CA ALA A 514 -7.35 4.23 -12.11
C ALA A 514 -7.35 5.37 -11.05
N PRO A 515 -8.12 6.44 -11.29
CA PRO A 515 -8.10 7.61 -10.42
C PRO A 515 -8.54 7.23 -9.00
N SER A 516 -7.81 7.72 -8.01
CA SER A 516 -7.95 7.37 -6.60
C SER A 516 -7.66 8.58 -5.72
N PHE A 517 -8.07 8.56 -4.45
CA PHE A 517 -7.81 9.64 -3.48
C PHE A 517 -8.24 11.05 -3.97
N PRO A 518 -9.53 11.27 -4.32
CA PRO A 518 -10.00 12.57 -4.78
C PRO A 518 -9.81 13.65 -3.71
N ARG A 519 -9.45 14.86 -4.13
CA ARG A 519 -9.32 16.04 -3.26
C ARG A 519 -9.99 17.25 -3.93
N LEU A 520 -11.02 17.77 -3.29
CA LEU A 520 -11.77 18.94 -3.74
C LEU A 520 -11.27 20.21 -3.04
N ALA A 521 -11.26 21.31 -3.78
CA ALA A 521 -11.12 22.65 -3.24
C ALA A 521 -11.80 23.67 -4.15
N THR A 522 -12.06 24.85 -3.61
CA THR A 522 -12.60 25.97 -4.38
C THR A 522 -11.64 27.14 -4.32
N ASP A 523 -11.35 27.76 -5.46
CA ASP A 523 -10.52 28.96 -5.52
C ASP A 523 -11.29 30.24 -5.16
N ALA A 524 -10.57 31.37 -5.08
CA ALA A 524 -11.13 32.67 -4.73
C ALA A 524 -12.20 33.17 -5.72
N GLN A 525 -12.26 32.63 -6.95
CA GLN A 525 -13.22 32.96 -7.99
C GLN A 525 -14.44 32.03 -7.97
N GLY A 526 -14.42 30.98 -7.15
CA GLY A 526 -15.51 30.00 -7.05
C GLY A 526 -15.39 28.83 -8.02
N THR A 527 -14.24 28.62 -8.65
CA THR A 527 -13.99 27.42 -9.47
C THR A 527 -13.75 26.23 -8.55
N VAL A 528 -14.37 25.10 -8.86
CA VAL A 528 -14.13 23.85 -8.14
C VAL A 528 -13.02 23.06 -8.85
N TRP A 529 -12.03 22.68 -8.06
CA TRP A 529 -10.86 21.91 -8.48
C TRP A 529 -10.93 20.52 -7.87
N LEU A 530 -10.47 19.52 -8.63
CA LEU A 530 -10.36 18.14 -8.20
C LEU A 530 -8.95 17.63 -8.52
N ALA A 531 -8.18 17.31 -7.49
CA ALA A 531 -6.93 16.57 -7.60
C ALA A 531 -7.16 15.08 -7.30
N PHE A 532 -6.34 14.21 -7.89
CA PHE A 532 -6.43 12.76 -7.71
C PHE A 532 -5.10 12.07 -8.09
N ARG A 533 -4.87 10.90 -7.48
CA ARG A 533 -3.77 9.99 -7.81
C ARG A 533 -4.17 9.09 -8.97
N GLY A 534 -3.24 8.80 -9.87
CA GLY A 534 -3.49 7.88 -10.98
C GLY A 534 -2.24 7.20 -11.53
N ARG A 535 -2.44 6.09 -12.23
CA ARG A 535 -1.38 5.41 -12.94
C ARG A 535 -0.89 6.26 -14.12
N PRO A 536 0.43 6.45 -14.26
CA PRO A 536 0.99 7.09 -15.44
C PRO A 536 0.80 6.23 -16.68
N GLN A 537 0.80 6.86 -17.87
CA GLN A 537 0.72 6.13 -19.13
C GLN A 537 1.97 5.28 -19.36
N GLY A 538 1.79 4.09 -19.92
CA GLY A 538 2.87 3.17 -20.28
C GLY A 538 3.43 2.40 -19.08
N GLN A 539 4.51 1.65 -19.32
CA GLN A 539 5.10 0.78 -18.32
C GLN A 539 6.14 1.53 -17.47
N TRP A 540 5.89 1.61 -16.17
CA TRP A 540 6.82 2.17 -15.18
C TRP A 540 7.26 1.04 -14.24
N ARG A 541 8.56 0.74 -14.19
CA ARG A 541 9.14 -0.20 -13.23
C ARG A 541 10.33 0.44 -12.57
N VAL A 542 10.28 0.55 -11.24
CA VAL A 542 11.36 1.10 -10.42
C VAL A 542 11.55 0.19 -9.21
N ASN A 543 12.78 0.04 -8.74
CA ASN A 543 13.06 -0.85 -7.59
C ASN A 543 12.36 -0.38 -6.30
N ALA A 544 11.94 0.88 -6.23
CA ALA A 544 11.33 1.48 -5.05
C ALA A 544 9.83 1.17 -4.89
N GLY A 545 9.18 0.51 -5.85
CA GLY A 545 7.74 0.26 -5.83
C GLY A 545 7.02 0.68 -7.12
N PRO A 546 5.69 0.50 -7.19
CA PRO A 546 4.86 1.13 -8.21
C PRO A 546 5.00 2.67 -8.20
N VAL A 547 4.68 3.26 -9.35
CA VAL A 547 4.73 4.72 -9.58
C VAL A 547 3.33 5.21 -9.88
N PHE A 548 2.87 6.19 -9.10
CA PHE A 548 1.64 6.93 -9.32
C PHE A 548 1.95 8.43 -9.43
N PHE A 549 1.13 9.14 -10.20
CA PHE A 549 1.22 10.59 -10.40
C PHE A 549 0.04 11.30 -9.75
N GLU A 550 0.26 12.58 -9.46
CA GLU A 550 -0.80 13.52 -9.14
C GLU A 550 -1.33 14.14 -10.43
N TYR A 551 -2.65 14.19 -10.52
CA TYR A 551 -3.39 14.83 -11.59
C TYR A 551 -4.36 15.84 -11.00
N VAL A 552 -4.70 16.86 -11.78
CA VAL A 552 -5.62 17.91 -11.34
C VAL A 552 -6.49 18.39 -12.49
N THR A 553 -7.78 18.52 -12.23
CA THR A 553 -8.79 19.06 -13.14
C THR A 553 -9.61 20.12 -12.43
N ARG A 554 -10.38 20.88 -13.20
CA ARG A 554 -11.36 21.86 -12.73
C ARG A 554 -12.62 21.73 -13.55
N ILE A 555 -13.75 22.09 -12.96
CA ILE A 555 -15.04 22.12 -13.67
C ILE A 555 -15.34 23.52 -14.19
N GLU A 556 -15.77 23.61 -15.45
CA GLU A 556 -16.18 24.85 -16.08
C GLU A 556 -17.34 24.60 -17.05
N ALA A 557 -18.37 25.46 -16.99
CA ALA A 557 -19.55 25.34 -17.85
C ALA A 557 -20.12 23.91 -17.87
N ASP A 558 -20.13 23.24 -19.01
CA ASP A 558 -20.73 21.93 -19.24
C ASP A 558 -19.73 20.76 -19.20
N GLN A 559 -18.49 20.97 -18.73
CA GLN A 559 -17.47 19.91 -18.71
C GLN A 559 -16.43 20.04 -17.58
N TRP A 560 -15.83 18.91 -17.22
CA TRP A 560 -14.55 18.89 -16.54
C TRP A 560 -13.43 19.10 -17.55
N MET A 561 -12.51 20.00 -17.23
CA MET A 561 -11.36 20.27 -18.10
C MET A 561 -10.43 19.05 -18.13
N PRO A 562 -9.72 18.80 -19.25
CA PRO A 562 -8.66 17.79 -19.30
C PRO A 562 -7.72 17.83 -18.08
N SER A 563 -7.53 16.70 -17.40
CA SER A 563 -6.64 16.64 -16.25
C SER A 563 -5.20 16.97 -16.63
N LEU A 564 -4.55 17.83 -15.84
CA LEU A 564 -3.14 18.15 -15.95
C LEU A 564 -2.31 17.15 -15.15
N TRP A 565 -1.21 16.69 -15.73
CA TRP A 565 -0.17 16.02 -14.95
C TRP A 565 0.60 17.05 -14.12
N VAL A 566 0.84 16.74 -12.84
CA VAL A 566 1.62 17.58 -11.94
C VAL A 566 3.07 17.10 -11.94
N PRO A 567 4.06 17.93 -12.33
CA PRO A 567 5.47 17.53 -12.35
C PRO A 567 6.01 17.12 -10.98
N ARG A 568 7.04 16.27 -10.94
CA ARG A 568 7.64 15.76 -9.69
C ARG A 568 6.66 15.10 -8.72
N SER A 569 5.53 14.56 -9.18
CA SER A 569 4.54 13.92 -8.30
C SER A 569 4.67 12.40 -8.17
N HIS A 570 5.85 11.87 -8.53
CA HIS A 570 6.17 10.43 -8.46
C HIS A 570 6.16 9.96 -7.00
N ASN A 571 5.23 9.08 -6.63
CA ASN A 571 5.19 8.45 -5.31
C ASN A 571 4.34 7.17 -5.31
N ILE A 572 4.16 6.56 -4.15
CA ILE A 572 3.13 5.54 -3.87
C ILE A 572 1.70 6.08 -4.12
N LEU A 573 0.70 5.20 -4.14
CA LEU A 573 -0.72 5.52 -4.30
C LEU A 573 -1.30 6.30 -3.11
N ASP A 574 -1.10 5.90 -1.84
CA ASP A 574 -1.54 6.66 -0.64
C ASP A 574 -0.61 7.85 -0.37
N ASN A 575 -0.62 8.80 -1.30
CA ASN A 575 0.01 10.09 -1.18
C ASN A 575 -1.06 11.15 -1.48
N ARG A 576 -1.36 12.01 -0.50
CA ARG A 576 -2.54 12.90 -0.55
C ARG A 576 -2.08 14.35 -0.60
N PRO A 577 -2.38 15.11 -1.67
CA PRO A 577 -2.02 16.52 -1.71
C PRO A 577 -2.95 17.37 -0.84
N ALA A 578 -2.42 18.51 -0.38
CA ALA A 578 -3.21 19.61 0.13
C ALA A 578 -3.49 20.63 -0.99
N LEU A 579 -4.73 21.11 -1.05
CA LEU A 579 -5.16 22.16 -1.97
C LEU A 579 -5.35 23.46 -1.19
N ALA A 580 -4.84 24.56 -1.73
CA ALA A 580 -4.94 25.87 -1.11
C ALA A 580 -5.30 26.94 -2.16
N SER A 581 -6.37 27.69 -1.90
CA SER A 581 -6.75 28.83 -2.74
C SER A 581 -5.82 30.02 -2.49
N LEU A 582 -4.82 30.20 -3.34
CA LEU A 582 -3.88 31.31 -3.26
C LEU A 582 -4.50 32.61 -3.83
N PRO A 583 -3.96 33.79 -3.47
CA PRO A 583 -4.40 35.06 -4.02
C PRO A 583 -4.38 35.08 -5.57
N GLY A 584 -5.28 35.85 -6.17
CA GLY A 584 -5.33 36.03 -7.64
C GLY A 584 -5.94 34.86 -8.41
N GLY A 585 -6.52 33.87 -7.74
CA GLY A 585 -7.17 32.72 -8.39
C GLY A 585 -6.24 31.62 -8.84
N ILE A 586 -5.16 31.49 -8.10
CA ILE A 586 -4.19 30.44 -8.30
C ILE A 586 -4.56 29.32 -7.34
N MET A 587 -4.72 28.11 -7.88
CA MET A 587 -4.80 26.91 -7.05
C MET A 587 -3.37 26.45 -6.73
N GLY A 588 -3.05 26.38 -5.45
CA GLY A 588 -1.82 25.78 -4.95
C GLY A 588 -2.05 24.31 -4.61
N LEU A 589 -1.21 23.43 -5.15
CA LEU A 589 -1.20 22.01 -4.83
C LEU A 589 0.10 21.67 -4.10
N ILE A 590 0.01 21.23 -2.84
CA ILE A 590 1.15 20.89 -2.00
C ILE A 590 1.19 19.38 -1.83
N TYR A 591 2.29 18.73 -2.21
CA TYR A 591 2.40 17.26 -2.24
C TYR A 591 3.81 16.80 -1.88
N SER A 592 3.92 15.56 -1.40
CA SER A 592 5.21 14.90 -1.23
C SER A 592 5.57 14.11 -2.48
N ALA A 593 6.87 13.93 -2.73
CA ALA A 593 7.35 13.03 -3.77
C ALA A 593 8.78 12.57 -3.49
N ASP A 594 9.09 11.35 -3.91
CA ASP A 594 10.43 10.75 -3.75
C ASP A 594 11.18 10.61 -5.08
N GLY A 595 10.63 11.15 -6.18
CA GLY A 595 11.29 11.14 -7.48
C GLY A 595 11.54 9.74 -8.04
N ARG A 596 10.91 8.69 -7.51
CA ARG A 596 11.17 7.29 -7.89
C ARG A 596 11.11 7.01 -9.39
N GLY A 597 10.24 7.72 -10.12
CA GLY A 597 10.12 7.58 -11.58
C GLY A 597 11.15 8.36 -12.39
N GLU A 598 11.83 9.35 -11.79
CA GLU A 598 12.93 10.10 -12.40
C GLU A 598 14.26 9.36 -12.26
N LEU A 599 14.39 8.52 -11.22
CA LEU A 599 15.60 7.75 -10.89
C LEU A 599 15.76 6.44 -11.68
N HIS A 600 15.28 6.34 -12.93
CA HIS A 600 15.16 5.08 -13.67
C HIS A 600 16.54 4.40 -13.96
N PRO A 601 16.96 3.33 -13.24
CA PRO A 601 18.29 2.75 -13.39
C PRO A 601 18.34 1.59 -14.41
N PHE A 602 17.26 1.29 -15.12
CA PHE A 602 17.22 0.14 -16.03
C PHE A 602 17.69 0.51 -17.44
N GLY A 603 18.98 0.30 -17.71
CA GLY A 603 19.46 0.00 -19.06
C GLY A 603 19.16 -1.47 -19.42
N PRO A 604 18.87 -1.78 -20.71
CA PRO A 604 18.65 -3.15 -21.17
C PRO A 604 19.91 -3.99 -20.97
N GLY A 605 19.80 -5.13 -20.28
CA GLY A 605 20.90 -6.10 -20.07
C GLY A 605 21.30 -6.36 -18.62
N SER A 606 20.69 -5.70 -17.64
CA SER A 606 21.14 -5.70 -16.25
C SER A 606 20.51 -6.80 -15.36
N ALA A 607 20.30 -8.00 -15.92
CA ALA A 607 20.15 -9.22 -15.11
C ALA A 607 21.52 -9.82 -14.69
N GLY A 608 22.62 -9.12 -14.98
CA GLY A 608 23.97 -9.49 -14.57
C GLY A 608 24.38 -8.97 -13.19
N LYS A 609 25.51 -9.49 -12.67
CA LYS A 609 26.15 -9.10 -11.39
C LYS A 609 26.31 -7.58 -11.20
N ALA A 610 26.39 -6.79 -12.27
CA ALA A 610 26.51 -5.33 -12.25
C ALA A 610 25.24 -4.60 -11.74
N ALA A 611 24.02 -5.12 -11.97
CA ALA A 611 22.80 -4.55 -11.38
C ALA A 611 22.72 -4.77 -9.87
N LYS A 612 23.14 -5.94 -9.40
CA LYS A 612 23.28 -6.22 -7.96
C LYS A 612 24.35 -5.33 -7.33
N ALA A 613 25.41 -4.98 -8.07
CA ALA A 613 26.44 -4.04 -7.62
C ALA A 613 25.94 -2.58 -7.57
N HIS A 614 25.14 -2.11 -8.55
CA HIS A 614 24.57 -0.76 -8.56
C HIS A 614 23.48 -0.50 -7.51
N ARG A 615 22.87 -1.56 -6.94
CA ARG A 615 21.97 -1.44 -5.79
C ARG A 615 22.69 -1.02 -4.50
N ALA A 616 24.01 -1.24 -4.41
CA ALA A 616 24.82 -0.83 -3.27
C ALA A 616 25.44 0.55 -3.54
N GLY A 617 24.79 1.61 -3.05
CA GLY A 617 25.34 2.97 -3.08
C GLY A 617 24.42 4.06 -3.62
N VAL A 618 23.26 3.73 -4.19
CA VAL A 618 22.21 4.73 -4.46
C VAL A 618 21.48 5.01 -3.14
N PRO A 619 21.46 6.27 -2.64
CA PRO A 619 20.67 6.62 -1.47
C PRO A 619 19.21 6.22 -1.69
N ASP A 620 18.55 5.68 -0.65
CA ASP A 620 17.10 5.54 -0.70
C ASP A 620 16.51 6.94 -0.90
N PRO A 621 15.63 7.13 -1.90
CA PRO A 621 15.12 8.45 -2.19
C PRO A 621 14.34 8.96 -0.98
N ASN A 622 14.52 10.24 -0.66
CA ASN A 622 13.76 10.90 0.37
C ASN A 622 12.47 11.46 -0.22
N ASN A 623 11.38 11.40 0.54
CA ASN A 623 10.24 12.26 0.24
C ASN A 623 10.61 13.74 0.46
N HIS A 624 10.13 14.59 -0.45
CA HIS A 624 10.29 16.04 -0.41
C HIS A 624 8.94 16.72 -0.65
N ILE A 625 8.73 17.90 -0.06
CA ILE A 625 7.50 18.66 -0.26
C ILE A 625 7.67 19.65 -1.40
N PHE A 626 6.72 19.65 -2.32
CA PHE A 626 6.64 20.55 -3.46
C PHE A 626 5.33 21.34 -3.47
N LEU A 627 5.36 22.51 -4.11
CA LEU A 627 4.18 23.32 -4.42
C LEU A 627 4.07 23.49 -5.94
N ALA A 628 2.95 23.08 -6.51
CA ALA A 628 2.55 23.40 -7.87
C ALA A 628 1.56 24.58 -7.88
N HIS A 629 1.82 25.58 -8.72
CA HIS A 629 0.91 26.71 -8.95
C HIS A 629 0.14 26.55 -10.25
N ILE A 630 -1.18 26.66 -10.17
CA ILE A 630 -2.07 26.48 -11.32
C ILE A 630 -2.98 27.69 -11.42
N ALA A 631 -2.75 28.52 -12.43
CA ALA A 631 -3.59 29.66 -12.74
C ALA A 631 -4.74 29.25 -13.67
N ALA A 632 -5.88 29.92 -13.49
CA ALA A 632 -7.13 29.72 -14.21
C ALA A 632 -7.55 30.99 -14.99
N PRO A 633 -6.75 31.48 -15.96
CA PRO A 633 -6.98 32.79 -16.57
C PRO A 633 -8.28 32.87 -17.40
N ASP A 634 -8.70 31.76 -18.00
CA ASP A 634 -9.88 31.71 -18.89
C ASP A 634 -10.99 30.91 -18.21
N ARG A 635 -12.01 31.60 -17.66
CA ARG A 635 -13.20 30.97 -17.04
C ARG A 635 -14.33 30.91 -18.07
N LEU A 636 -14.82 29.70 -18.35
CA LEU A 636 -15.91 29.51 -19.32
C LEU A 636 -17.31 29.79 -18.73
N GLY A 637 -17.49 29.66 -17.42
CA GLY A 637 -18.77 29.91 -16.74
C GLY A 637 -18.96 29.03 -15.50
N PRO A 638 -20.07 29.19 -14.74
CA PRO A 638 -20.42 28.30 -13.65
C PRO A 638 -20.72 26.88 -14.15
N ALA A 639 -20.55 25.88 -13.28
CA ALA A 639 -20.84 24.49 -13.62
C ALA A 639 -22.34 24.28 -13.91
N LYS A 640 -22.65 23.55 -14.98
CA LYS A 640 -24.00 23.07 -15.27
C LYS A 640 -24.32 21.89 -14.35
N LEU A 641 -25.36 22.02 -13.53
CA LEU A 641 -25.78 21.00 -12.57
C LEU A 641 -27.19 20.53 -12.89
N GLU A 642 -27.40 19.21 -12.86
CA GLU A 642 -28.69 18.59 -13.18
C GLU A 642 -29.27 17.90 -11.95
N PRO A 643 -30.57 18.11 -11.61
CA PRO A 643 -31.18 17.43 -10.48
C PRO A 643 -31.14 15.91 -10.60
N ILE A 644 -30.81 15.24 -9.48
CA ILE A 644 -30.82 13.79 -9.37
C ILE A 644 -31.60 13.35 -8.13
N GLN A 645 -32.01 12.09 -8.12
CA GLN A 645 -32.65 11.51 -6.95
C GLN A 645 -31.64 11.31 -5.82
N ALA A 646 -32.07 11.50 -4.57
CA ALA A 646 -31.30 11.12 -3.41
C ALA A 646 -31.09 9.60 -3.38
N ASP A 647 -29.89 9.18 -2.98
CA ASP A 647 -29.60 7.75 -2.82
C ASP A 647 -30.37 7.19 -1.63
N ALA A 648 -30.87 5.96 -1.81
CA ALA A 648 -31.25 5.10 -0.70
C ALA A 648 -30.19 3.98 -0.61
N PRO A 649 -29.77 3.58 0.60
CA PRO A 649 -28.83 2.48 0.74
C PRO A 649 -29.33 1.21 0.04
N ALA A 650 -28.51 0.67 -0.86
CA ALA A 650 -28.81 -0.56 -1.58
C ALA A 650 -28.98 -1.74 -0.59
N THR A 651 -29.77 -2.75 -0.96
CA THR A 651 -29.89 -3.94 -0.10
C THR A 651 -28.72 -4.89 -0.38
N PRO A 652 -27.88 -5.23 0.62
CA PRO A 652 -26.78 -6.16 0.42
C PRO A 652 -27.29 -7.59 0.14
N PRO A 653 -26.53 -8.43 -0.58
CA PRO A 653 -26.93 -9.80 -0.84
C PRO A 653 -26.99 -10.64 0.45
N PRO A 654 -27.86 -11.68 0.53
CA PRO A 654 -27.98 -12.54 1.72
C PRO A 654 -26.67 -13.22 2.16
N THR A 655 -25.71 -13.37 1.24
CA THR A 655 -24.38 -13.93 1.51
C THR A 655 -23.59 -13.15 2.55
N VAL A 656 -23.81 -11.84 2.67
CA VAL A 656 -23.17 -10.98 3.69
C VAL A 656 -23.51 -11.46 5.09
N GLU A 657 -24.79 -11.75 5.36
CA GLU A 657 -25.23 -12.18 6.69
C GLU A 657 -24.77 -13.61 6.99
N ILE A 658 -24.74 -14.48 5.97
CA ILE A 658 -24.20 -15.84 6.10
C ILE A 658 -22.72 -15.81 6.48
N GLU A 659 -21.93 -14.95 5.84
CA GLU A 659 -20.50 -14.77 6.15
C GLU A 659 -20.32 -14.22 7.57
N ARG A 660 -21.08 -13.18 7.96
CA ARG A 660 -21.04 -12.61 9.32
C ARG A 660 -21.30 -13.67 10.38
N GLN A 661 -22.28 -14.54 10.18
CA GLN A 661 -22.59 -15.64 11.09
C GLN A 661 -21.45 -16.67 11.16
N ALA A 662 -20.83 -17.01 10.03
CA ALA A 662 -19.68 -17.91 10.01
C ALA A 662 -18.47 -17.32 10.76
N VAL A 663 -18.15 -16.05 10.51
CA VAL A 663 -17.08 -15.32 11.22
C VAL A 663 -17.36 -15.23 12.72
N GLN A 664 -18.60 -14.93 13.10
CA GLN A 664 -18.99 -14.89 14.51
C GLN A 664 -18.85 -16.26 15.18
N ALA A 665 -19.26 -17.34 14.51
CA ALA A 665 -19.08 -18.70 15.01
C ALA A 665 -17.60 -19.06 15.22
N MET A 666 -16.70 -18.64 14.32
CA MET A 666 -15.25 -18.81 14.50
C MET A 666 -14.75 -18.03 15.72
N ARG A 667 -15.18 -16.77 15.89
CA ARG A 667 -14.80 -15.92 17.04
C ARG A 667 -15.31 -16.41 18.37
N ASP A 668 -16.44 -17.10 18.40
CA ASP A 668 -17.04 -17.65 19.62
C ASP A 668 -16.47 -19.02 19.99
N TYR A 669 -15.84 -19.72 19.05
CA TYR A 669 -15.34 -21.06 19.29
C TYR A 669 -14.17 -21.07 20.29
N ARG A 670 -14.27 -21.93 21.32
CA ARG A 670 -13.26 -22.08 22.38
C ARG A 670 -12.93 -23.55 22.57
N VAL A 671 -11.66 -23.82 22.88
CA VAL A 671 -11.21 -25.15 23.32
C VAL A 671 -10.54 -25.07 24.68
N LYS A 672 -10.71 -26.11 25.49
CA LYS A 672 -10.00 -26.27 26.76
C LYS A 672 -8.89 -27.29 26.56
N LEU A 673 -7.64 -26.92 26.85
CA LEU A 673 -6.48 -27.78 26.67
C LEU A 673 -5.54 -27.61 27.87
N GLY A 674 -5.36 -28.67 28.67
CA GLY A 674 -4.40 -28.66 29.78
C GLY A 674 -4.61 -27.55 30.83
N GLY A 675 -5.86 -27.10 31.04
CA GLY A 675 -6.20 -25.99 31.92
C GLY A 675 -6.20 -24.60 31.26
N GLU A 676 -5.67 -24.47 30.04
CA GLU A 676 -5.78 -23.27 29.21
C GLU A 676 -7.14 -23.24 28.49
N THR A 677 -7.72 -22.05 28.31
CA THR A 677 -8.79 -21.83 27.34
C THR A 677 -8.20 -21.14 26.12
N LEU A 678 -8.24 -21.80 24.97
CA LEU A 678 -7.79 -21.24 23.71
C LEU A 678 -8.97 -20.74 22.90
N ARG A 679 -8.74 -19.67 22.15
CA ARG A 679 -9.66 -19.14 21.14
C ARG A 679 -9.04 -19.24 19.76
N LEU A 680 -9.90 -19.31 18.76
CA LEU A 680 -9.49 -19.24 17.37
C LEU A 680 -9.22 -17.77 17.02
N TRP A 681 -8.06 -17.51 16.41
CA TRP A 681 -7.64 -16.20 15.94
C TRP A 681 -7.34 -16.30 14.44
N ARG A 682 -8.29 -15.86 13.63
CA ARG A 682 -8.27 -16.02 12.17
C ARG A 682 -7.57 -14.83 11.53
N GLY A 683 -6.67 -15.07 10.60
CA GLY A 683 -5.98 -13.98 9.92
C GLY A 683 -5.21 -14.42 8.70
N GLU A 684 -4.21 -13.63 8.35
CA GLU A 684 -3.42 -13.80 7.15
C GLU A 684 -1.95 -13.42 7.39
N PHE A 685 -1.05 -14.27 6.89
CA PHE A 685 0.38 -14.15 7.15
C PHE A 685 1.14 -13.37 6.08
N HIS A 686 0.64 -13.34 4.84
CA HIS A 686 1.37 -12.82 3.68
C HIS A 686 0.46 -12.06 2.72
N ARG A 687 0.66 -10.73 2.68
CA ARG A 687 -0.04 -9.81 1.76
C ARG A 687 0.85 -8.65 1.35
N HIS A 688 0.91 -8.36 0.06
CA HIS A 688 1.62 -7.19 -0.47
C HIS A 688 0.75 -5.93 -0.46
N THR A 689 1.41 -4.79 -0.57
CA THR A 689 0.81 -3.47 -0.79
C THR A 689 1.66 -2.67 -1.77
N GLU A 690 1.29 -1.43 -2.02
CA GLU A 690 2.08 -0.45 -2.80
C GLU A 690 3.53 -0.23 -2.36
N PHE A 691 3.96 -0.70 -1.18
CA PHE A 691 5.37 -0.67 -0.80
C PHE A 691 6.19 -1.79 -1.46
N SER A 692 5.59 -2.90 -1.87
CA SER A 692 6.30 -3.93 -2.62
C SER A 692 6.67 -3.46 -4.04
N PRO A 693 7.87 -3.76 -4.55
CA PRO A 693 8.28 -3.50 -5.94
C PRO A 693 7.32 -4.00 -7.02
N ASP A 694 6.64 -5.11 -6.76
CA ASP A 694 5.62 -5.72 -7.60
C ASP A 694 4.19 -5.52 -7.08
N GLY A 695 4.04 -4.73 -6.02
CA GLY A 695 2.78 -4.39 -5.33
C GLY A 695 1.80 -3.52 -6.12
N GLY A 696 2.04 -3.34 -7.42
CA GLY A 696 1.31 -2.40 -8.24
C GLY A 696 -0.17 -2.74 -8.38
N GLY A 697 -0.57 -4.00 -8.22
CA GLY A 697 -1.96 -4.47 -8.27
C GLY A 697 -2.65 -4.57 -6.90
N ASP A 698 -1.92 -4.37 -5.81
CA ASP A 698 -2.36 -4.76 -4.45
C ASP A 698 -3.05 -3.62 -3.70
N GLY A 699 -3.05 -2.41 -4.27
CA GLY A 699 -3.73 -1.24 -3.73
C GLY A 699 -2.94 -0.48 -2.67
N ALA A 700 -3.62 0.50 -2.07
CA ALA A 700 -3.01 1.35 -1.07
C ALA A 700 -2.74 0.57 0.22
N PHE A 701 -1.75 0.99 1.01
CA PHE A 701 -1.52 0.44 2.34
C PHE A 701 -2.77 0.50 3.23
N MET A 702 -3.59 1.55 3.07
CA MET A 702 -4.88 1.69 3.73
C MET A 702 -5.95 0.69 3.27
N ASP A 703 -5.88 0.19 2.03
CA ASP A 703 -6.80 -0.85 1.53
C ASP A 703 -6.56 -2.19 2.23
N MET A 704 -5.32 -2.52 2.58
CA MET A 704 -4.99 -3.72 3.35
C MET A 704 -5.74 -3.75 4.70
N TRP A 705 -5.78 -2.61 5.40
CA TRP A 705 -6.47 -2.47 6.69
C TRP A 705 -7.99 -2.59 6.54
N ARG A 706 -8.56 -1.92 5.53
CA ARG A 706 -9.98 -2.07 5.16
C ARG A 706 -10.35 -3.51 4.84
N TYR A 707 -9.52 -4.18 4.04
CA TYR A 707 -9.74 -5.59 3.71
C TYR A 707 -9.70 -6.47 4.96
N GLY A 708 -8.65 -6.35 5.78
CA GLY A 708 -8.47 -7.18 6.96
C GLY A 708 -9.55 -6.94 8.04
N LEU A 709 -9.88 -5.69 8.35
CA LEU A 709 -10.85 -5.36 9.41
C LEU A 709 -12.30 -5.62 8.99
N ASP A 710 -12.63 -5.31 7.73
CA ASP A 710 -14.01 -5.23 7.25
C ASP A 710 -14.33 -6.33 6.25
N ALA A 711 -13.76 -6.29 5.04
CA ALA A 711 -14.20 -7.18 3.95
C ALA A 711 -13.99 -8.66 4.28
N ALA A 712 -12.80 -9.01 4.78
CA ALA A 712 -12.46 -10.37 5.23
C ALA A 712 -12.70 -10.58 6.73
N ALA A 713 -13.01 -9.51 7.47
CA ALA A 713 -13.33 -9.50 8.90
C ALA A 713 -12.35 -10.30 9.78
N MET A 714 -11.05 -10.26 9.48
CA MET A 714 -9.98 -10.96 10.19
C MET A 714 -9.81 -10.45 11.64
N ASP A 715 -9.06 -11.23 12.42
CA ASP A 715 -8.66 -10.91 13.80
C ASP A 715 -7.17 -10.49 13.87
N TRP A 716 -6.39 -10.80 12.84
CA TRP A 716 -5.05 -10.27 12.61
C TRP A 716 -4.67 -10.32 11.12
N ILE A 717 -3.70 -9.51 10.72
CA ILE A 717 -3.08 -9.55 9.39
C ILE A 717 -1.60 -9.17 9.50
N GLY A 718 -0.79 -9.69 8.57
CA GLY A 718 0.59 -9.28 8.35
C GLY A 718 0.77 -8.58 6.99
N ASN A 719 1.48 -7.46 6.98
CA ASN A 719 2.03 -6.87 5.76
C ASN A 719 3.30 -7.64 5.35
N GLY A 720 3.25 -8.30 4.21
CA GLY A 720 4.32 -9.14 3.67
C GLY A 720 5.09 -8.47 2.53
N ASP A 721 5.23 -7.15 2.51
CA ASP A 721 5.97 -6.47 1.45
C ASP A 721 7.44 -6.95 1.39
N HIS A 722 8.00 -7.07 0.18
CA HIS A 722 9.36 -7.52 -0.06
C HIS A 722 10.39 -6.73 0.76
N ASN A 723 10.98 -7.36 1.77
CA ASN A 723 11.86 -6.76 2.76
C ASN A 723 11.34 -5.39 3.26
N ASN A 724 10.02 -5.21 3.43
CA ASN A 724 9.38 -3.95 3.83
C ASN A 724 9.70 -2.75 2.92
N GLY A 725 9.47 -2.90 1.62
CA GLY A 725 9.84 -1.87 0.65
C GLY A 725 11.32 -1.91 0.27
N ASN A 726 11.82 -3.13 0.03
CA ASN A 726 13.20 -3.45 -0.31
C ASN A 726 14.23 -3.09 0.77
N GLY A 727 13.84 -2.91 2.03
CA GLY A 727 14.72 -2.54 3.13
C GLY A 727 14.86 -1.03 3.34
N ARG A 728 13.94 -0.23 2.78
CA ARG A 728 13.84 1.22 3.06
C ARG A 728 13.35 1.42 4.50
N GLU A 729 14.12 2.14 5.30
CA GLU A 729 13.75 2.39 6.69
C GLU A 729 12.44 3.18 6.81
N TYR A 730 12.20 4.16 5.94
CA TYR A 730 10.96 4.94 5.96
C TYR A 730 9.72 4.09 5.64
N SER A 731 9.79 3.23 4.63
CA SER A 731 8.70 2.30 4.31
C SER A 731 8.40 1.37 5.49
N TRP A 732 9.45 0.80 6.11
CA TRP A 732 9.26 -0.03 7.29
C TRP A 732 8.67 0.74 8.47
N TRP A 733 9.13 1.97 8.70
CA TRP A 733 8.60 2.84 9.73
C TRP A 733 7.10 3.10 9.56
N VAL A 734 6.65 3.39 8.34
CA VAL A 734 5.22 3.58 8.00
C VAL A 734 4.43 2.30 8.22
N ILE A 735 4.94 1.14 7.78
CA ILE A 735 4.28 -0.17 7.97
C ILE A 735 4.12 -0.48 9.47
N GLN A 736 5.19 -0.33 10.27
CA GLN A 736 5.14 -0.59 11.71
C GLN A 736 4.24 0.39 12.46
N LYS A 737 4.20 1.66 12.04
CA LYS A 737 3.28 2.66 12.57
C LYS A 737 1.83 2.24 12.33
N GLY A 738 1.51 1.80 11.11
CA GLY A 738 0.19 1.27 10.76
C GLY A 738 -0.27 0.13 11.68
N VAL A 739 0.63 -0.81 12.01
CA VAL A 739 0.33 -1.91 12.95
C VAL A 739 -0.19 -1.39 14.29
N THR A 740 0.38 -0.29 14.83
CA THR A 740 -0.10 0.30 16.09
C THR A 740 -1.38 1.12 15.91
N LEU A 741 -1.50 1.91 14.84
CA LEU A 741 -2.69 2.72 14.53
C LEU A 741 -3.95 1.85 14.39
N PHE A 742 -3.81 0.69 13.75
CA PHE A 742 -4.95 -0.19 13.47
C PHE A 742 -5.19 -1.24 14.54
N THR A 743 -4.48 -1.21 15.67
CA THR A 743 -4.75 -2.14 16.78
C THR A 743 -6.04 -1.77 17.49
N LEU A 744 -7.03 -2.67 17.46
CA LEU A 744 -8.25 -2.57 18.27
C LEU A 744 -8.17 -3.63 19.37
N ALA A 745 -7.92 -3.18 20.61
CA ALA A 745 -7.67 -4.06 21.73
C ALA A 745 -8.76 -5.13 21.88
N GLY A 746 -8.35 -6.40 21.92
CA GLY A 746 -9.26 -7.53 22.04
C GLY A 746 -10.02 -7.92 20.77
N ARG A 747 -9.94 -7.14 19.68
CA ARG A 747 -10.69 -7.34 18.43
C ARG A 747 -9.81 -7.56 17.21
N PHE A 748 -8.72 -6.80 17.06
CA PHE A 748 -7.84 -6.88 15.90
C PHE A 748 -6.40 -6.56 16.29
N VAL A 749 -5.52 -7.54 16.11
CA VAL A 749 -4.14 -7.50 16.62
C VAL A 749 -3.17 -7.85 15.48
N PRO A 750 -2.86 -6.88 14.61
CA PRO A 750 -1.98 -7.13 13.47
C PRO A 750 -0.53 -7.36 13.89
N MET A 751 0.23 -8.03 13.03
CA MET A 751 1.57 -8.52 13.33
C MET A 751 2.65 -7.73 12.56
N TYR A 752 3.85 -7.67 13.11
CA TYR A 752 5.01 -7.10 12.42
C TYR A 752 5.62 -8.14 11.50
N THR A 753 5.33 -8.04 10.21
CA THR A 753 5.74 -9.04 9.22
C THR A 753 6.52 -8.42 8.07
N TYR A 754 7.24 -9.25 7.32
CA TYR A 754 7.82 -8.90 6.02
C TYR A 754 8.15 -10.14 5.21
N GLU A 755 8.26 -10.02 3.89
CA GLU A 755 8.72 -11.12 3.05
C GLU A 755 10.22 -11.00 2.77
N ARG A 756 11.01 -12.00 3.20
CA ARG A 756 12.37 -12.19 2.71
C ARG A 756 12.34 -12.87 1.35
N SER A 757 12.66 -12.13 0.31
CA SER A 757 12.60 -12.61 -1.07
C SER A 757 13.96 -13.10 -1.59
N VAL A 758 14.16 -14.41 -1.60
CA VAL A 758 15.36 -15.09 -2.12
C VAL A 758 14.97 -16.30 -2.97
N ASN A 759 15.52 -16.40 -4.18
CA ASN A 759 15.12 -17.44 -5.13
C ASN A 759 15.45 -18.86 -4.64
N TYR A 760 14.93 -19.86 -5.35
CA TYR A 760 15.34 -21.26 -5.22
C TYR A 760 16.87 -21.42 -5.35
N PRO A 761 17.52 -22.26 -4.51
CA PRO A 761 16.93 -23.26 -3.61
C PRO A 761 16.67 -22.79 -2.18
N GLU A 762 17.06 -21.58 -1.79
CA GLU A 762 16.86 -21.10 -0.42
C GLU A 762 15.38 -20.85 -0.15
N GLY A 763 14.70 -20.19 -1.08
CA GLY A 763 13.26 -19.93 -1.05
C GLY A 763 12.87 -18.71 -0.21
N HIS A 764 11.83 -18.02 -0.67
CA HIS A 764 11.24 -16.89 0.00
C HIS A 764 10.66 -17.31 1.37
N ARG A 765 10.76 -16.42 2.36
CA ARG A 765 10.24 -16.64 3.71
C ARG A 765 9.53 -15.41 4.22
N ASN A 766 8.29 -15.59 4.67
CA ASN A 766 7.59 -14.56 5.41
C ASN A 766 8.02 -14.61 6.87
N VAL A 767 8.50 -13.49 7.40
CA VAL A 767 9.02 -13.31 8.76
C VAL A 767 7.96 -12.60 9.60
N VAL A 768 7.84 -12.97 10.86
CA VAL A 768 6.94 -12.33 11.83
C VAL A 768 7.62 -12.10 13.18
N PHE A 769 7.29 -10.96 13.79
CA PHE A 769 7.62 -10.62 15.17
C PHE A 769 6.38 -10.19 15.94
N ALA A 770 6.38 -10.47 17.25
CA ALA A 770 5.45 -9.83 18.18
C ALA A 770 5.93 -8.43 18.59
N ARG A 771 7.22 -8.15 18.46
CA ARG A 771 7.88 -6.91 18.89
C ARG A 771 8.13 -5.97 17.69
N ARG A 772 7.87 -4.69 17.89
CA ARG A 772 8.20 -3.59 16.96
C ARG A 772 9.70 -3.24 16.95
N GLY A 773 10.14 -2.53 15.92
CA GLY A 773 11.44 -1.84 15.90
C GLY A 773 12.59 -2.67 15.33
N ILE A 774 12.32 -3.90 14.92
CA ILE A 774 13.33 -4.79 14.32
C ILE A 774 13.33 -4.57 12.80
N ARG A 775 14.43 -4.05 12.24
CA ARG A 775 14.61 -3.90 10.78
C ARG A 775 14.88 -5.23 10.10
N THR A 776 14.59 -5.29 8.80
CA THR A 776 14.82 -6.48 7.97
C THR A 776 16.31 -6.80 7.88
N LEU A 777 16.65 -8.08 8.00
CA LEU A 777 17.99 -8.54 7.71
C LEU A 777 18.31 -8.33 6.22
N PRO A 778 19.39 -7.62 5.84
CA PRO A 778 19.79 -7.50 4.44
C PRO A 778 20.05 -8.87 3.78
N ASN A 779 19.86 -8.96 2.46
CA ASN A 779 20.14 -10.20 1.73
C ASN A 779 21.63 -10.52 1.73
N LEU A 780 21.94 -11.78 2.01
CA LEU A 780 23.29 -12.36 2.05
C LEU A 780 23.49 -13.26 0.82
N PRO A 781 24.72 -13.74 0.58
CA PRO A 781 24.99 -14.66 -0.52
C PRO A 781 24.14 -15.95 -0.46
N LEU A 782 23.65 -16.37 -1.64
CA LEU A 782 22.86 -17.58 -1.84
C LEU A 782 23.75 -18.72 -2.35
N SER A 783 23.29 -19.97 -2.19
CA SER A 783 24.01 -21.11 -2.75
C SER A 783 23.80 -21.20 -4.27
N ASN A 784 24.74 -21.85 -4.96
CA ASN A 784 24.61 -22.07 -6.39
C ASN A 784 23.52 -23.13 -6.66
N PRO A 785 22.39 -22.78 -7.32
CA PRO A 785 21.29 -23.71 -7.60
C PRO A 785 21.70 -24.88 -8.52
N ASP A 786 22.76 -24.73 -9.31
CA ASP A 786 23.18 -25.71 -10.30
C ASP A 786 24.01 -26.86 -9.70
N LEU A 787 24.41 -26.75 -8.43
CA LEU A 787 25.07 -27.85 -7.74
C LEU A 787 24.03 -28.93 -7.39
N GLU A 788 24.40 -30.20 -7.55
CA GLU A 788 23.51 -31.33 -7.25
C GLU A 788 23.09 -31.36 -5.77
N ASN A 789 24.02 -30.97 -4.88
CA ASN A 789 23.83 -30.81 -3.44
C ASN A 789 24.57 -29.55 -2.95
N PRO A 790 24.03 -28.35 -3.20
CA PRO A 790 24.67 -27.14 -2.73
C PRO A 790 24.59 -27.08 -1.20
N PRO A 791 25.62 -26.56 -0.51
CA PRO A 791 25.55 -26.38 0.95
C PRO A 791 24.42 -25.40 1.33
N PRO A 792 23.99 -25.37 2.60
CA PRO A 792 23.20 -24.27 3.14
C PRO A 792 23.81 -22.91 2.80
N ALA A 793 22.98 -21.96 2.37
CA ALA A 793 23.43 -20.60 2.11
C ALA A 793 23.60 -19.83 3.42
N PRO A 794 24.62 -18.97 3.51
CA PRO A 794 24.76 -18.06 4.64
C PRO A 794 23.49 -17.23 4.88
N ASP A 795 22.76 -16.88 3.81
CA ASP A 795 21.48 -16.16 3.90
C ASP A 795 20.46 -16.82 4.84
N THR A 796 20.14 -18.10 4.61
CA THR A 796 19.15 -18.81 5.42
C THR A 796 19.68 -19.11 6.83
N GLU A 797 20.96 -19.48 6.96
CA GLU A 797 21.54 -19.78 8.26
C GLU A 797 21.56 -18.56 9.19
N PHE A 798 21.95 -17.39 8.67
CA PHE A 798 21.95 -16.17 9.45
C PHE A 798 20.55 -15.59 9.66
N LEU A 799 19.61 -15.82 8.75
CA LEU A 799 18.19 -15.54 9.03
C LEU A 799 17.73 -16.30 10.28
N TYR A 800 18.00 -17.60 10.40
CA TYR A 800 17.58 -18.35 11.59
C TYR A 800 18.25 -17.86 12.87
N LYS A 801 19.55 -17.49 12.83
CA LYS A 801 20.23 -16.87 13.97
C LYS A 801 19.59 -15.54 14.35
N TYR A 802 19.23 -14.71 13.36
CA TYR A 802 18.54 -13.43 13.54
C TYR A 802 17.15 -13.62 14.16
N LEU A 803 16.38 -14.60 13.70
CA LEU A 803 15.07 -14.91 14.26
C LEU A 803 15.17 -15.44 15.70
N ARG A 804 16.17 -16.27 16.01
CA ARG A 804 16.42 -16.70 17.39
C ARG A 804 16.76 -15.53 18.30
N HIS A 805 17.62 -14.62 17.83
CA HIS A 805 18.04 -13.44 18.56
C HIS A 805 16.85 -12.51 18.88
N PHE A 806 16.01 -12.22 17.89
CA PHE A 806 14.86 -11.33 18.06
C PHE A 806 13.56 -12.05 18.44
N ASN A 807 13.63 -13.34 18.76
CA ASN A 807 12.48 -14.16 19.11
C ASN A 807 11.37 -14.21 18.02
N GLY A 808 11.72 -14.04 16.74
CA GLY A 808 10.81 -14.12 15.61
C GLY A 808 10.60 -15.55 15.10
N VAL A 809 9.67 -15.71 14.16
CA VAL A 809 9.53 -16.93 13.34
C VAL A 809 9.36 -16.58 11.87
N CYS A 810 9.52 -17.56 11.01
CA CYS A 810 9.21 -17.45 9.60
C CYS A 810 8.43 -18.66 9.09
N ALA A 811 7.82 -18.51 7.93
CA ALA A 811 7.31 -19.61 7.14
C ALA A 811 7.83 -19.48 5.71
N GLU A 812 8.28 -20.59 5.16
CA GLU A 812 8.55 -20.71 3.74
C GLU A 812 7.22 -20.63 2.98
N HIS A 813 7.24 -19.97 1.82
CA HIS A 813 6.05 -19.69 1.03
C HIS A 813 6.28 -19.99 -0.45
N THR A 814 5.22 -20.41 -1.14
CA THR A 814 5.27 -20.82 -2.56
C THR A 814 6.25 -21.95 -2.88
N SER A 815 6.20 -23.00 -2.06
CA SER A 815 7.36 -23.86 -1.84
C SER A 815 7.87 -24.67 -3.01
N ALA A 816 6.98 -25.04 -3.94
CA ALA A 816 7.31 -25.83 -5.11
C ALA A 816 7.49 -24.97 -6.38
N THR A 817 7.87 -23.70 -6.25
CA THR A 817 8.03 -22.73 -7.35
C THR A 817 9.47 -22.21 -7.47
N ASP A 818 9.78 -21.35 -8.45
CA ASP A 818 11.11 -20.72 -8.60
C ASP A 818 11.48 -19.81 -7.40
N MET A 819 10.51 -19.48 -6.55
CA MET A 819 10.66 -18.74 -5.31
C MET A 819 10.69 -19.66 -4.08
N GLY A 820 10.58 -20.98 -4.25
CA GLY A 820 10.49 -21.95 -3.16
C GLY A 820 11.82 -22.59 -2.77
N THR A 821 11.77 -23.68 -2.00
CA THR A 821 12.94 -24.36 -1.45
C THR A 821 13.09 -25.82 -1.90
N ASP A 822 14.18 -26.47 -1.48
CA ASP A 822 14.37 -27.93 -1.56
C ASP A 822 14.48 -28.61 -0.18
N TRP A 823 14.11 -27.88 0.87
CA TRP A 823 14.04 -28.34 2.24
C TRP A 823 15.38 -28.85 2.78
N ARG A 824 16.50 -28.30 2.34
CA ARG A 824 17.81 -28.61 2.96
C ARG A 824 18.00 -27.90 4.31
N ASN A 825 17.33 -26.76 4.47
CA ASN A 825 17.41 -25.92 5.65
C ASN A 825 16.07 -25.97 6.38
N ASN A 826 16.13 -26.14 7.70
CA ASN A 826 15.03 -25.86 8.61
C ASN A 826 15.60 -25.70 10.03
N ASP A 827 15.10 -24.72 10.76
CA ASP A 827 15.27 -24.65 12.21
C ASP A 827 13.87 -24.70 12.83
N PRO A 828 13.46 -25.82 13.45
CA PRO A 828 12.08 -26.02 13.90
C PRO A 828 11.67 -25.09 15.05
N VAL A 829 12.60 -24.33 15.65
CA VAL A 829 12.28 -23.32 16.66
C VAL A 829 11.79 -22.04 16.01
N VAL A 830 12.35 -21.65 14.87
CA VAL A 830 12.07 -20.37 14.20
C VAL A 830 11.36 -20.54 12.86
N GLU A 831 11.26 -21.75 12.32
CA GLU A 831 10.46 -22.08 11.14
C GLU A 831 9.55 -23.29 11.48
N PRO A 832 8.53 -23.09 12.34
CA PRO A 832 7.69 -24.18 12.83
C PRO A 832 6.50 -24.51 11.93
N PHE A 833 6.27 -23.74 10.87
CA PHE A 833 5.13 -23.89 9.97
C PHE A 833 5.47 -23.44 8.54
N VAL A 834 4.60 -23.80 7.60
CA VAL A 834 4.78 -23.57 6.16
C VAL A 834 3.47 -23.11 5.52
N GLU A 835 3.57 -22.27 4.50
CA GLU A 835 2.46 -22.02 3.58
C GLU A 835 2.17 -23.26 2.74
N ILE A 836 1.11 -24.00 3.08
CA ILE A 836 0.71 -25.15 2.28
C ILE A 836 -0.12 -24.72 1.06
N TYR A 837 -0.81 -23.58 1.13
CA TYR A 837 -1.64 -23.05 0.04
C TYR A 837 -1.53 -21.52 -0.05
N GLN A 838 -1.32 -21.02 -1.27
CA GLN A 838 -1.26 -19.61 -1.59
C GLN A 838 -2.38 -19.25 -2.58
N GLY A 839 -3.20 -18.25 -2.24
CA GLY A 839 -4.45 -17.91 -2.96
C GLY A 839 -4.25 -17.50 -4.42
N GLU A 840 -3.26 -16.65 -4.69
CA GLU A 840 -2.83 -16.26 -6.05
C GLU A 840 -2.10 -17.37 -6.86
N ARG A 841 -1.85 -18.56 -6.30
CA ARG A 841 -1.07 -19.64 -6.93
C ARG A 841 -1.68 -21.02 -6.70
N ASN A 842 -1.07 -21.85 -5.86
CA ASN A 842 -1.34 -23.28 -5.79
C ASN A 842 -1.27 -23.86 -4.37
N ASN A 843 -1.72 -25.10 -4.25
CA ASN A 843 -1.44 -25.99 -3.12
C ASN A 843 -0.05 -26.68 -3.31
N TYR A 844 0.72 -26.78 -2.23
CA TYR A 844 2.07 -27.35 -2.18
C TYR A 844 2.17 -28.59 -1.28
N GLU A 845 1.04 -29.19 -0.88
CA GLU A 845 0.96 -30.43 -0.11
C GLU A 845 1.76 -31.58 -0.76
N ARG A 846 1.40 -31.94 -2.01
CA ARG A 846 2.05 -32.95 -2.88
C ARG A 846 1.46 -32.88 -4.31
N PRO A 847 2.16 -33.36 -5.37
CA PRO A 847 1.79 -33.15 -6.78
C PRO A 847 0.36 -33.53 -7.19
N ASP A 848 -0.25 -34.51 -6.54
CA ASP A 848 -1.56 -35.09 -6.85
C ASP A 848 -2.67 -34.63 -5.87
N SER A 849 -2.36 -33.69 -4.97
CA SER A 849 -3.37 -33.09 -4.09
C SER A 849 -4.31 -32.13 -4.84
N PRO A 850 -5.52 -31.88 -4.32
CA PRO A 850 -6.41 -30.89 -4.90
C PRO A 850 -5.75 -29.51 -5.00
N ARG A 851 -5.99 -28.79 -6.11
CA ARG A 851 -5.40 -27.46 -6.40
C ARG A 851 -3.85 -27.44 -6.45
N SER A 852 -3.19 -28.60 -6.53
CA SER A 852 -1.73 -28.69 -6.56
C SER A 852 -1.14 -28.20 -7.88
N ALA A 853 0.06 -27.62 -7.80
CA ALA A 853 0.90 -27.36 -8.96
C ALA A 853 1.18 -28.65 -9.76
N VAL A 854 1.23 -28.56 -11.11
CA VAL A 854 1.62 -29.66 -12.01
C VAL A 854 2.45 -29.18 -13.20
N THR A 855 3.13 -30.09 -13.90
CA THR A 855 3.92 -29.76 -15.10
C THR A 855 3.07 -29.35 -16.30
N ASP A 856 3.63 -28.55 -17.22
CA ASP A 856 3.00 -28.18 -18.50
C ASP A 856 2.52 -29.40 -19.33
N ALA A 857 3.25 -30.51 -19.27
CA ALA A 857 2.89 -31.76 -19.94
C ALA A 857 1.62 -32.40 -19.34
N GLN A 858 1.38 -32.21 -18.04
CA GLN A 858 0.21 -32.71 -17.32
C GLN A 858 -1.02 -31.78 -17.47
N ILE A 859 -0.82 -30.51 -17.86
CA ILE A 859 -1.91 -29.54 -18.13
C ILE A 859 -2.89 -30.06 -19.18
N LYS A 860 -2.39 -30.69 -20.25
CA LYS A 860 -3.22 -31.19 -21.37
C LYS A 860 -4.24 -32.25 -20.97
N ASN A 861 -4.06 -32.89 -19.81
CA ASN A 861 -4.87 -34.00 -19.33
C ASN A 861 -5.57 -33.70 -17.98
N SER A 862 -5.70 -32.42 -17.59
CA SER A 862 -6.15 -32.05 -16.24
C SER A 862 -7.33 -31.06 -16.21
N THR A 863 -7.98 -30.95 -15.04
CA THR A 863 -8.96 -29.91 -14.67
C THR A 863 -8.36 -28.50 -14.77
N PRO A 864 -9.18 -27.42 -14.79
CA PRO A 864 -8.70 -26.02 -14.84
C PRO A 864 -7.76 -25.61 -13.70
N GLU A 865 -7.62 -26.44 -12.67
CA GLU A 865 -6.95 -26.13 -11.39
C GLU A 865 -5.44 -26.36 -11.38
N LYS A 866 -4.84 -26.82 -12.49
CA LYS A 866 -3.47 -27.32 -12.47
C LYS A 866 -2.56 -26.60 -13.46
N VAL A 867 -2.22 -25.36 -13.12
CA VAL A 867 -1.12 -24.60 -13.73
C VAL A 867 -0.10 -24.31 -12.63
N SER A 868 1.20 -24.52 -12.88
CA SER A 868 2.25 -24.12 -11.94
C SER A 868 2.53 -22.63 -12.06
N PHE A 869 1.86 -21.82 -11.24
CA PHE A 869 2.14 -20.39 -11.18
C PHE A 869 3.47 -20.16 -10.43
N GLY A 870 4.38 -19.41 -11.05
CA GLY A 870 5.71 -19.13 -10.47
C GLY A 870 6.78 -20.19 -10.76
N GLY A 871 6.54 -21.15 -11.66
CA GLY A 871 7.53 -22.17 -12.03
C GLY A 871 7.34 -23.50 -11.31
N TRP A 872 8.14 -24.51 -11.67
CA TRP A 872 8.01 -25.90 -11.20
C TRP A 872 9.28 -26.40 -10.52
N ARG A 873 9.25 -26.50 -9.18
CA ARG A 873 10.35 -27.02 -8.34
C ARG A 873 9.82 -28.15 -7.44
N PRO A 874 9.71 -29.39 -7.94
CA PRO A 874 9.05 -30.48 -7.23
C PRO A 874 9.79 -30.93 -5.96
N LYS A 875 11.07 -30.58 -5.78
CA LYS A 875 11.77 -30.82 -4.50
C LYS A 875 11.19 -29.99 -3.35
N GLY A 876 10.39 -28.97 -3.64
CA GLY A 876 9.78 -28.08 -2.68
C GLY A 876 8.43 -28.52 -2.13
N PHE A 877 7.83 -29.63 -2.57
CA PHE A 877 6.56 -30.11 -1.99
C PHE A 877 6.69 -30.41 -0.48
N VAL A 878 5.67 -29.99 0.29
CA VAL A 878 5.67 -30.05 1.76
C VAL A 878 5.76 -31.48 2.28
N ASN A 879 5.17 -32.47 1.58
CA ASN A 879 5.28 -33.87 1.97
C ASN A 879 6.75 -34.36 2.02
N LEU A 880 7.65 -33.80 1.20
CA LEU A 880 9.08 -34.13 1.23
C LEU A 880 9.75 -33.60 2.50
N ALA A 881 9.38 -32.40 2.96
CA ALA A 881 9.83 -31.85 4.23
C ALA A 881 9.41 -32.73 5.42
N LEU A 882 8.14 -33.18 5.42
CA LEU A 882 7.62 -34.07 6.46
C LEU A 882 8.34 -35.44 6.45
N LYS A 883 8.66 -35.99 5.28
CA LYS A 883 9.46 -37.22 5.14
C LYS A 883 10.90 -37.07 5.64
N LYS A 884 11.49 -35.86 5.58
CA LYS A 884 12.78 -35.54 6.21
C LYS A 884 12.69 -35.45 7.73
N GLY A 885 11.48 -35.50 8.30
CA GLY A 885 11.24 -35.37 9.72
C GLY A 885 11.06 -33.93 10.19
N TYR A 886 10.77 -32.98 9.31
CA TYR A 886 10.49 -31.61 9.74
C TYR A 886 9.14 -31.53 10.48
N ARG A 887 9.09 -30.64 11.47
CA ARG A 887 7.90 -30.42 12.30
C ARG A 887 7.22 -29.15 11.84
N LEU A 888 6.47 -29.25 10.75
CA LEU A 888 5.80 -28.11 10.11
C LEU A 888 4.29 -28.17 10.34
N ALA A 889 3.75 -27.14 10.99
CA ALA A 889 2.33 -26.82 10.92
C ALA A 889 1.96 -26.21 9.56
N PHE A 890 0.68 -26.16 9.24
CA PHE A 890 0.16 -25.65 7.97
C PHE A 890 -0.53 -24.31 8.16
N GLN A 891 -0.22 -23.36 7.28
CA GLN A 891 -0.97 -22.12 7.12
C GLN A 891 -1.29 -21.85 5.65
N SER A 892 -2.26 -20.96 5.41
CA SER A 892 -2.56 -20.45 4.09
C SER A 892 -2.60 -18.92 4.09
N SER A 893 -2.11 -18.31 3.00
CA SER A 893 -2.14 -16.87 2.78
C SER A 893 -2.55 -16.54 1.35
N SER A 894 -3.03 -15.33 1.08
CA SER A 894 -3.45 -14.97 -0.27
C SER A 894 -2.27 -14.70 -1.19
N ASP A 895 -1.31 -13.89 -0.71
CA ASP A 895 -0.36 -13.12 -1.53
C ASP A 895 -1.06 -12.19 -2.53
N HIS A 896 -0.38 -11.11 -2.95
CA HIS A 896 -0.85 -10.16 -3.96
C HIS A 896 -2.36 -9.86 -3.93
N ILE A 897 -3.00 -9.94 -5.11
CA ILE A 897 -4.37 -9.48 -5.40
C ILE A 897 -5.45 -10.46 -4.94
N SER A 898 -5.05 -11.61 -4.40
CA SER A 898 -5.99 -12.64 -3.97
C SER A 898 -6.70 -12.26 -2.67
N THR A 899 -7.98 -12.59 -2.59
CA THR A 899 -8.87 -12.26 -1.48
C THR A 899 -9.87 -13.38 -1.18
N HIS A 900 -10.24 -13.52 0.10
CA HIS A 900 -11.24 -14.46 0.66
C HIS A 900 -10.99 -15.96 0.52
N MET A 901 -9.84 -16.37 0.00
CA MET A 901 -9.54 -17.78 -0.27
C MET A 901 -8.41 -18.37 0.56
N SER A 902 -7.91 -17.65 1.56
CA SER A 902 -6.75 -18.07 2.34
C SER A 902 -6.79 -17.54 3.77
N TYR A 903 -6.71 -18.45 4.75
CA TYR A 903 -6.73 -18.11 6.17
C TYR A 903 -5.66 -18.88 6.94
N CYS A 904 -4.84 -18.10 7.67
CA CYS A 904 -3.92 -18.58 8.69
C CYS A 904 -4.62 -18.52 10.05
N ASN A 905 -5.11 -19.67 10.49
CA ASN A 905 -5.88 -19.78 11.73
C ASN A 905 -4.97 -20.20 12.88
N VAL A 906 -4.90 -19.40 13.95
CA VAL A 906 -4.02 -19.64 15.10
C VAL A 906 -4.85 -19.82 16.37
N TRP A 907 -4.55 -20.83 17.17
CA TRP A 907 -5.14 -20.95 18.51
C TRP A 907 -4.32 -20.18 19.53
N VAL A 908 -4.93 -19.16 20.12
CA VAL A 908 -4.28 -18.24 21.06
C VAL A 908 -4.92 -18.31 22.43
N THR A 909 -4.13 -18.07 23.48
CA THR A 909 -4.63 -17.97 24.86
C THR A 909 -5.37 -16.65 25.09
N GLU A 910 -4.94 -15.60 24.42
CA GLU A 910 -5.43 -14.23 24.55
C GLU A 910 -5.21 -13.44 23.24
N PRO A 911 -5.93 -12.33 23.01
CA PRO A 911 -5.80 -11.53 21.82
C PRO A 911 -4.60 -10.57 21.93
N THR A 912 -3.38 -11.11 21.89
CA THR A 912 -2.13 -10.33 21.91
C THR A 912 -1.16 -10.83 20.84
N ARG A 913 -0.27 -9.96 20.36
CA ARG A 913 0.77 -10.33 19.37
C ARG A 913 1.64 -11.48 19.87
N GLN A 914 1.99 -11.44 21.16
CA GLN A 914 2.80 -12.48 21.78
C GLN A 914 2.06 -13.82 21.78
N ALA A 915 0.76 -13.85 22.10
CA ALA A 915 -0.02 -15.09 22.08
C ALA A 915 -0.21 -15.65 20.65
N VAL A 916 -0.32 -14.79 19.63
CA VAL A 916 -0.29 -15.22 18.21
C VAL A 916 1.04 -15.88 17.88
N LEU A 917 2.16 -15.23 18.20
CA LEU A 917 3.51 -15.75 17.98
C LEU A 917 3.76 -17.06 18.75
N ASP A 918 3.27 -17.16 19.99
CA ASP A 918 3.38 -18.37 20.80
C ASP A 918 2.55 -19.51 20.22
N GLY A 919 1.35 -19.21 19.70
CA GLY A 919 0.52 -20.18 18.97
C GLY A 919 1.24 -20.74 17.75
N MET A 920 1.91 -19.87 16.97
CA MET A 920 2.76 -20.25 15.84
C MET A 920 3.91 -21.16 16.27
N LYS A 921 4.67 -20.78 17.30
CA LYS A 921 5.80 -21.58 17.84
C LYS A 921 5.36 -22.94 18.37
N LYS A 922 4.18 -22.99 19.01
CA LYS A 922 3.57 -24.24 19.50
C LYS A 922 2.91 -25.06 18.37
N ARG A 923 2.98 -24.61 17.11
CA ARG A 923 2.33 -25.24 15.94
C ARG A 923 0.82 -25.39 16.07
N ARG A 924 0.18 -24.56 16.88
CA ARG A 924 -1.27 -24.50 17.05
C ARG A 924 -1.90 -23.66 15.93
N VAL A 925 -1.55 -23.98 14.69
CA VAL A 925 -1.94 -23.27 13.48
C VAL A 925 -2.66 -24.25 12.56
N TYR A 926 -3.57 -23.79 11.70
CA TYR A 926 -4.06 -24.59 10.59
C TYR A 926 -4.40 -23.70 9.39
N ALA A 927 -4.38 -24.30 8.21
CA ALA A 927 -4.68 -23.64 6.95
C ALA A 927 -6.14 -23.89 6.57
N ALA A 928 -6.83 -22.87 6.07
CA ALA A 928 -8.14 -23.04 5.45
C ALA A 928 -8.30 -22.09 4.26
N THR A 929 -9.12 -22.45 3.28
CA THR A 929 -9.47 -21.58 2.16
C THR A 929 -10.86 -20.92 2.30
N ASP A 930 -11.53 -21.14 3.42
CA ASP A 930 -12.85 -20.60 3.79
C ASP A 930 -12.98 -20.57 5.33
N ASN A 931 -14.11 -20.06 5.85
CA ASN A 931 -14.46 -20.01 7.26
C ASN A 931 -14.75 -21.42 7.82
N ILE A 932 -13.68 -22.20 8.01
CA ILE A 932 -13.73 -23.59 8.47
C ILE A 932 -13.11 -23.70 9.87
N ILE A 933 -13.86 -24.25 10.82
CA ILE A 933 -13.38 -24.56 12.17
C ILE A 933 -12.76 -25.95 12.17
N ALA A 934 -11.53 -26.07 12.67
CA ALA A 934 -10.84 -27.35 12.82
C ALA A 934 -10.36 -27.60 14.26
N ASP A 935 -10.92 -28.62 14.89
CA ASP A 935 -10.55 -29.09 16.23
C ASP A 935 -10.21 -30.59 16.14
N VAL A 936 -8.92 -30.89 16.07
CA VAL A 936 -8.41 -32.27 15.99
C VAL A 936 -7.54 -32.56 17.19
N ARG A 937 -7.90 -33.65 17.89
CA ARG A 937 -7.27 -34.06 19.14
C ARG A 937 -6.83 -35.51 19.07
N CYS A 938 -5.94 -35.90 19.97
CA CYS A 938 -5.59 -37.30 20.20
C CYS A 938 -5.73 -37.64 21.68
N ALA A 939 -6.64 -38.55 22.02
CA ALA A 939 -6.91 -38.96 23.39
C ALA A 939 -6.20 -40.29 23.68
N VAL A 940 -5.10 -40.23 24.41
CA VAL A 940 -4.26 -41.40 24.71
C VAL A 940 -3.67 -41.30 26.11
N ASP A 941 -3.46 -42.45 26.76
CA ASP A 941 -2.81 -42.54 28.08
C ASP A 941 -3.42 -41.59 29.14
N GLY A 942 -4.74 -41.40 29.09
CA GLY A 942 -5.48 -40.50 29.99
C GLY A 942 -5.22 -39.00 29.77
N LYS A 943 -4.54 -38.62 28.69
CA LYS A 943 -4.26 -37.24 28.31
C LYS A 943 -4.89 -36.91 26.97
N GLU A 944 -5.38 -35.68 26.86
CA GLU A 944 -5.78 -35.09 25.60
C GLU A 944 -4.59 -34.34 24.99
N ARG A 945 -4.26 -34.65 23.74
CA ARG A 945 -3.22 -34.00 22.95
C ARG A 945 -3.88 -33.24 21.80
N PHE A 946 -3.23 -32.18 21.34
CA PHE A 946 -3.80 -31.28 20.33
C PHE A 946 -3.00 -31.31 19.03
N MET A 947 -3.64 -30.90 17.93
CA MET A 947 -2.97 -30.72 16.63
C MET A 947 -1.70 -29.86 16.76
N GLY A 948 -0.64 -30.23 16.03
CA GLY A 948 0.69 -29.60 16.11
C GLY A 948 1.65 -30.20 17.16
N GLU A 949 1.14 -31.01 18.11
CA GLU A 949 1.97 -31.61 19.16
C GLU A 949 2.81 -32.81 18.69
N GLU A 950 3.94 -32.99 19.37
CA GLU A 950 4.78 -34.20 19.26
C GLU A 950 4.80 -34.93 20.62
N PHE A 951 4.56 -36.24 20.61
CA PHE A 951 4.49 -37.02 21.86
C PHE A 951 4.69 -38.52 21.68
N THR A 952 4.90 -39.21 22.79
CA THR A 952 4.97 -40.68 22.87
C THR A 952 3.75 -41.22 23.61
N THR A 953 3.23 -42.36 23.15
CA THR A 953 2.07 -43.05 23.73
C THR A 953 2.27 -44.56 23.80
N LYS A 954 1.72 -45.19 24.84
CA LYS A 954 1.60 -46.66 24.93
C LYS A 954 0.31 -47.17 24.30
N SER A 955 -0.72 -46.33 24.30
CA SER A 955 -2.01 -46.62 23.66
C SER A 955 -1.94 -46.41 22.14
N LEU A 956 -2.81 -47.11 21.41
CA LEU A 956 -3.00 -46.88 19.98
C LEU A 956 -3.34 -45.40 19.72
N PRO A 957 -2.66 -44.72 18.77
CA PRO A 957 -3.00 -43.36 18.38
C PRO A 957 -4.48 -43.26 17.99
N THR A 958 -5.25 -42.46 18.73
CA THR A 958 -6.70 -42.33 18.57
C THR A 958 -7.08 -40.87 18.36
N LEU A 959 -7.40 -40.51 17.12
CA LEU A 959 -7.73 -39.16 16.69
C LEU A 959 -9.23 -38.89 16.88
N ASN A 960 -9.55 -37.78 17.53
CA ASN A 960 -10.90 -37.21 17.56
C ASN A 960 -10.91 -36.03 16.59
N ILE A 961 -11.70 -36.15 15.52
CA ILE A 961 -11.80 -35.16 14.46
C ILE A 961 -13.11 -34.41 14.63
N LYS A 962 -13.06 -33.08 14.68
CA LYS A 962 -14.23 -32.20 14.56
C LYS A 962 -13.95 -31.08 13.57
N LEU A 963 -14.72 -31.04 12.48
CA LEU A 963 -14.67 -30.01 11.44
C LEU A 963 -16.06 -29.37 11.28
N ILE A 964 -16.11 -28.04 11.15
CA ILE A 964 -17.34 -27.30 10.85
C ILE A 964 -17.05 -26.38 9.67
N GLY A 965 -17.65 -26.66 8.52
CA GLY A 965 -17.44 -25.89 7.29
C GLY A 965 -18.43 -24.73 7.13
N ALA A 966 -18.09 -23.79 6.26
CA ALA A 966 -19.06 -22.78 5.79
C ALA A 966 -20.12 -23.43 4.89
N LEU A 967 -19.69 -24.39 4.05
CA LEU A 967 -20.53 -25.32 3.30
C LEU A 967 -20.37 -26.76 3.83
N PRO A 968 -21.24 -27.71 3.43
CA PRO A 968 -21.07 -29.12 3.76
C PRO A 968 -19.70 -29.69 3.36
N LEU A 969 -19.09 -30.48 4.24
CA LEU A 969 -17.86 -31.22 3.96
C LEU A 969 -18.19 -32.43 3.10
N ALA A 970 -17.77 -32.40 1.83
CA ALA A 970 -17.91 -33.52 0.91
C ALA A 970 -17.03 -34.70 1.34
N ARG A 971 -15.82 -34.41 1.83
CA ARG A 971 -14.82 -35.43 2.18
C ARG A 971 -13.96 -35.01 3.38
N VAL A 972 -13.61 -35.98 4.23
CA VAL A 972 -12.59 -35.83 5.28
C VAL A 972 -11.60 -36.98 5.16
N THR A 973 -10.31 -36.64 5.05
CA THR A 973 -9.21 -37.57 4.79
C THR A 973 -8.19 -37.51 5.93
N ILE A 974 -7.72 -38.67 6.40
CA ILE A 974 -6.62 -38.79 7.36
C ILE A 974 -5.39 -39.30 6.61
N VAL A 975 -4.28 -38.57 6.72
CA VAL A 975 -3.00 -38.91 6.11
C VAL A 975 -2.01 -39.29 7.21
N LYS A 976 -1.35 -40.44 7.07
CA LYS A 976 -0.27 -40.93 7.93
C LYS A 976 0.96 -41.19 7.07
N ASP A 977 2.10 -40.59 7.42
CA ASP A 977 3.38 -40.85 6.75
C ASP A 977 3.33 -40.76 5.20
N ASP A 978 2.60 -39.79 4.66
CA ASP A 978 2.34 -39.54 3.22
C ASP A 978 1.37 -40.52 2.55
N GLU A 979 0.68 -41.35 3.32
CA GLU A 979 -0.34 -42.28 2.85
C GLU A 979 -1.72 -41.92 3.40
N VAL A 980 -2.73 -41.94 2.53
CA VAL A 980 -4.13 -41.84 2.96
C VAL A 980 -4.50 -43.13 3.67
N VAL A 981 -4.84 -43.03 4.96
CA VAL A 981 -5.18 -44.20 5.80
C VAL A 981 -6.67 -44.30 6.13
N HIS A 982 -7.41 -43.21 5.94
CA HIS A 982 -8.86 -43.20 6.14
C HIS A 982 -9.52 -42.05 5.37
N THR A 983 -10.71 -42.30 4.85
CA THR A 983 -11.54 -41.29 4.17
C THR A 983 -13.00 -41.53 4.53
N VAL A 984 -13.74 -40.45 4.79
CA VAL A 984 -15.21 -40.45 4.92
C VAL A 984 -15.80 -39.38 4.01
N GLU A 985 -17.02 -39.61 3.51
CA GLU A 985 -17.75 -38.68 2.64
C GLU A 985 -19.09 -38.25 3.27
N PRO A 986 -19.05 -37.42 4.33
CA PRO A 986 -20.19 -37.22 5.20
C PRO A 986 -21.28 -36.33 4.59
N ASN A 987 -20.91 -35.43 3.68
CA ASN A 987 -21.81 -34.44 3.06
C ASN A 987 -22.63 -33.64 4.09
N LYS A 988 -21.96 -33.20 5.17
CA LYS A 988 -22.56 -32.47 6.31
C LYS A 988 -21.73 -31.26 6.66
N LYS A 989 -22.38 -30.20 7.15
CA LYS A 989 -21.73 -28.97 7.60
C LYS A 989 -20.86 -29.17 8.85
N GLU A 990 -21.34 -29.98 9.81
CA GLU A 990 -20.58 -30.41 10.98
C GLU A 990 -20.28 -31.90 10.87
N VAL A 991 -18.99 -32.23 11.04
CA VAL A 991 -18.47 -33.60 10.98
C VAL A 991 -17.68 -33.86 12.25
N ALA A 992 -18.07 -34.89 13.00
CA ALA A 992 -17.36 -35.34 14.18
C ALA A 992 -17.27 -36.87 14.21
N PHE A 993 -16.06 -37.42 14.35
CA PHE A 993 -15.84 -38.86 14.49
C PHE A 993 -14.48 -39.16 15.14
N THR A 994 -14.32 -40.39 15.61
CA THR A 994 -13.06 -40.91 16.17
C THR A 994 -12.47 -41.96 15.24
N TRP A 995 -11.16 -41.90 15.02
CA TRP A 995 -10.42 -42.89 14.26
C TRP A 995 -9.17 -43.33 15.03
N ALA A 996 -8.98 -44.64 15.18
CA ALA A 996 -7.79 -45.22 15.80
C ALA A 996 -6.90 -45.86 14.74
N ASP A 997 -5.59 -45.61 14.81
CA ASP A 997 -4.62 -46.34 14.03
C ASP A 997 -4.55 -47.78 14.55
N ALA A 998 -5.10 -48.73 13.79
CA ALA A 998 -5.08 -50.14 14.15
C ALA A 998 -3.72 -50.81 13.91
N LYS A 999 -2.80 -50.15 13.19
CA LYS A 999 -1.49 -50.70 12.80
C LYS A 999 -0.36 -49.66 12.97
N PRO A 1000 -0.18 -49.04 14.16
CA PRO A 1000 0.97 -48.20 14.41
C PRO A 1000 2.22 -49.08 14.52
N THR A 1001 3.36 -48.58 14.02
CA THR A 1001 4.62 -49.33 14.08
C THR A 1001 5.29 -49.08 15.44
N PRO A 1002 5.51 -50.12 16.28
CA PRO A 1002 6.20 -49.94 17.56
C PRO A 1002 7.58 -49.30 17.39
N GLY A 1003 7.90 -48.31 18.24
CA GLY A 1003 9.15 -47.58 18.20
C GLY A 1003 9.30 -46.58 17.04
N LYS A 1004 8.30 -46.43 16.15
CA LYS A 1004 8.30 -45.43 15.08
C LYS A 1004 7.54 -44.18 15.54
N THR A 1005 8.06 -43.01 15.17
CA THR A 1005 7.29 -41.76 15.20
C THR A 1005 6.64 -41.59 13.83
N SER A 1006 5.31 -41.62 13.78
CA SER A 1006 4.52 -41.34 12.58
C SER A 1006 3.88 -39.96 12.68
N TYR A 1007 3.73 -39.26 11.55
CA TYR A 1007 2.93 -38.03 11.53
C TYR A 1007 1.53 -38.31 11.01
N TYR A 1008 0.54 -37.61 11.56
CA TYR A 1008 -0.87 -37.72 11.19
C TYR A 1008 -1.45 -36.33 10.97
N TYR A 1009 -2.10 -36.08 9.84
CA TYR A 1009 -2.85 -34.85 9.62
C TYR A 1009 -4.22 -35.13 8.98
N VAL A 1010 -5.12 -34.17 9.11
CA VAL A 1010 -6.49 -34.26 8.60
C VAL A 1010 -6.70 -33.21 7.53
N ARG A 1011 -7.29 -33.61 6.39
CA ARG A 1011 -7.72 -32.72 5.32
C ARG A 1011 -9.23 -32.80 5.15
N GLY A 1012 -9.92 -31.66 5.16
CA GLY A 1012 -11.34 -31.57 4.86
C GLY A 1012 -11.56 -30.85 3.52
N GLU A 1013 -12.49 -31.34 2.72
CA GLU A 1013 -12.87 -30.77 1.42
C GLU A 1013 -14.38 -30.48 1.46
N GLN A 1014 -14.78 -29.22 1.27
CA GLN A 1014 -16.18 -28.81 1.13
C GLN A 1014 -16.74 -29.28 -0.22
N VAL A 1015 -18.07 -29.36 -0.31
CA VAL A 1015 -18.75 -29.41 -1.60
C VAL A 1015 -18.34 -28.18 -2.42
N SER A 1016 -18.10 -28.38 -3.72
CA SER A 1016 -17.68 -27.28 -4.58
C SER A 1016 -18.84 -26.32 -4.85
N ASP A 1017 -18.57 -25.04 -4.67
CA ASP A 1017 -19.38 -23.92 -5.16
C ASP A 1017 -18.95 -23.48 -6.57
N LEU A 1018 -17.95 -24.16 -7.14
CA LEU A 1018 -17.41 -23.95 -8.48
C LEU A 1018 -17.62 -25.20 -9.35
N GLU A 1019 -18.20 -25.00 -10.54
CA GLU A 1019 -18.41 -26.09 -11.50
C GLU A 1019 -17.07 -26.70 -11.95
N GLY A 1020 -16.91 -28.02 -11.79
CA GLY A 1020 -15.72 -28.75 -12.25
C GLY A 1020 -14.45 -28.55 -11.42
N ALA A 1021 -14.55 -27.91 -10.25
CA ALA A 1021 -13.44 -27.67 -9.33
C ALA A 1021 -13.62 -28.41 -7.99
N THR A 1022 -12.55 -28.51 -7.22
CA THR A 1022 -12.58 -28.93 -5.82
C THR A 1022 -13.09 -27.78 -4.96
N GLY A 1023 -14.00 -28.08 -4.02
CA GLY A 1023 -14.47 -27.11 -3.05
C GLY A 1023 -13.39 -26.65 -2.07
N GLU A 1024 -13.77 -25.76 -1.16
CA GLU A 1024 -12.84 -25.17 -0.20
C GLU A 1024 -12.23 -26.20 0.76
N ILE A 1025 -10.98 -26.00 1.16
CA ILE A 1025 -10.13 -27.01 1.80
C ILE A 1025 -9.67 -26.50 3.16
N VAL A 1026 -9.58 -27.42 4.13
CA VAL A 1026 -8.91 -27.20 5.41
C VAL A 1026 -7.79 -28.24 5.58
N TRP A 1027 -6.61 -27.79 6.00
CA TRP A 1027 -5.50 -28.65 6.38
C TRP A 1027 -5.17 -28.44 7.85
N VAL A 1028 -5.46 -29.46 8.65
CA VAL A 1028 -5.18 -29.44 10.09
C VAL A 1028 -3.72 -29.81 10.31
N SER A 1029 -3.00 -29.04 11.13
CA SER A 1029 -1.57 -29.29 11.34
C SER A 1029 -1.26 -30.69 11.87
N PRO A 1030 -0.15 -31.32 11.44
CA PRO A 1030 0.17 -32.68 11.82
C PRO A 1030 0.40 -32.84 13.33
N MET A 1031 0.12 -34.04 13.84
CA MET A 1031 0.65 -34.54 15.11
C MET A 1031 1.74 -35.57 14.85
N TRP A 1032 2.81 -35.55 15.63
CA TRP A 1032 3.90 -36.52 15.55
C TRP A 1032 3.83 -37.47 16.74
N ILE A 1033 3.46 -38.72 16.49
CA ILE A 1033 3.10 -39.68 17.53
C ILE A 1033 4.07 -40.86 17.48
N ARG A 1034 4.85 -41.03 18.55
CA ARG A 1034 5.69 -42.21 18.77
C ARG A 1034 4.90 -43.27 19.51
N TYR A 1035 4.67 -44.41 18.87
CA TYR A 1035 4.01 -45.54 19.52
C TYR A 1035 5.04 -46.43 20.24
N ALA A 1036 4.93 -46.55 21.56
CA ALA A 1036 5.84 -47.32 22.42
C ALA A 1036 5.02 -48.21 23.37
N PRO A 1037 4.37 -49.27 22.84
CA PRO A 1037 3.46 -50.14 23.60
C PRO A 1037 4.10 -50.84 24.79
#